data_AF-A0A0C5EAJ0-F1
#
_entry.id   AF-A0A0C5EAJ0-F1
#
_cell.length_a   1.000
_cell.length_b   1.000
_cell.length_c   1.000
_cell.angle_alpha   90.00
_cell.angle_beta   90.00
_cell.angle_gamma   90.00
#
_symmetry.space_group_name_H-M   'P 1'
#
loop_
_entity.id
_entity.type
_entity.pdbx_description
1 polymer ?
#
loop_
_entity_poly.entity_id
_entity_poly.type
_entity_poly.pdbx_seq_one_letter_code
_entity_poly.pdbx_strand_id
1 'polypeptide(L)'
;MSTEGASSPSRLLPSLLGILLLLMGLAMLAGGIKLSMLGGSLYYLLAGLGLILSGVLLLAGRSAALLVYGVVLFLSSVWALWEVGLDWWQLVPRLSLFFVLGIVLLLPWFRRPLLRNGPAPLGTAVLSVAVVLAGGAALGSQFTNPGEISGELGRETADTASAAPAMPEGDWQAYGRTEFGDRYSPLKQITPANIGKLQEAWRIRTGDMPTAKDPVEITNQNTPLKVNGKLYACTAHSQVLALDPDTGKEIWRFDPKIQGPNGDDFRGWAHMTCRGVSYYAEANFTQSDASSTPASLSAAGQAIAASCPRRLFLPTADARLIAINADTGKVCEDFGNKGAVDLKAGIGPFTPGGYYSTSPAAITRNLVIIGGHVTDNESTNEPSGVIRAFDVHDGHLVWNWDAGNPDETAPLAEGKTYTRNSPNMWSLASVDEKLGLIYLPLGNQMPDQWGGNRTAGAEKFSAGTVALEIDTGKLRWNYQFTHHDLWDMDVGSQPTLVDLKTADGVKPALIQPTKQGSLYVLDRRDGTPIVPIREVPAPTGAVEGDHTAPTQARSDLNLLPPPLEEKGMWGATPFDQMLCRIQFKELRYEGQYTPPSTQGSLVYPGNVGVFNWGSVSIDPVRHLLFTSPNYMAFVSKLVPRAEVAAGSKRESETSGVQPNTGAPYAVIMHPFMSPFGVPCQAPAWGYVAGIDLTTSKVVWKHKNGTSRDSSPVPIGLPIGVPSMGGSMVTAGGVGFLSGTLDQYIRAYDVNNGKELWKSRLPAGGQATPMSYTGKDGKQYVLVVVGGHGSLGTKMGDYIIAYKLSE
;
A
#
# COMPACT_ATOMS: atom_id res chain seq x y z
N MET A 1 70.04 6.46 35.86
CA MET A 1 68.61 6.80 35.79
C MET A 1 67.88 5.62 35.18
N SER A 2 66.90 5.05 35.88
CA SER A 2 66.08 3.93 35.36
C SER A 2 65.02 4.46 34.39
N THR A 3 64.76 3.72 33.32
CA THR A 3 63.63 3.94 32.38
C THR A 3 62.47 2.97 32.64
N GLU A 4 62.34 2.46 33.87
CA GLU A 4 61.13 1.75 34.34
C GLU A 4 59.99 2.74 34.61
N GLY A 5 59.36 3.22 33.53
CA GLY A 5 58.36 4.28 33.61
C GLY A 5 57.36 4.31 32.47
N ALA A 6 57.00 3.16 31.88
CA ALA A 6 56.09 3.09 30.73
C ALA A 6 55.00 2.01 30.88
N SER A 7 53.80 2.46 31.26
CA SER A 7 52.52 1.72 31.23
C SER A 7 52.40 0.46 32.11
N SER A 8 51.62 0.56 33.19
CA SER A 8 50.76 -0.56 33.58
C SER A 8 49.64 -0.65 32.52
N PRO A 9 49.51 -1.71 31.72
CA PRO A 9 48.42 -1.82 30.77
C PRO A 9 47.09 -1.90 31.52
N SER A 10 46.33 -0.80 31.50
CA SER A 10 45.16 -0.61 32.36
C SER A 10 44.13 -1.71 32.17
N ARG A 11 43.58 -2.24 33.27
CA ARG A 11 42.46 -3.22 33.22
C ARG A 11 41.13 -2.56 32.88
N LEU A 12 41.07 -1.22 32.87
CA LEU A 12 39.85 -0.44 32.68
C LEU A 12 39.08 -0.84 31.42
N LEU A 13 39.74 -0.94 30.26
CA LEU A 13 39.07 -1.29 29.00
C LEU A 13 38.44 -2.70 29.01
N PRO A 14 39.17 -3.79 29.36
CA PRO A 14 38.55 -5.10 29.60
C PRO A 14 37.45 -5.09 30.65
N SER A 15 37.59 -4.35 31.75
CA SER A 15 36.59 -4.30 32.81
C SER A 15 35.30 -3.61 32.35
N LEU A 16 35.39 -2.47 31.66
CA LEU A 16 34.23 -1.78 31.08
C LEU A 16 33.48 -2.66 30.07
N LEU A 17 34.23 -3.35 29.20
CA LEU A 17 33.66 -4.34 28.28
C LEU A 17 33.03 -5.52 29.04
N GLY A 18 33.64 -5.94 30.17
CA GLY A 18 33.08 -6.94 31.06
C GLY A 18 31.74 -6.54 31.70
N ILE A 19 31.60 -5.28 32.12
CA ILE A 19 30.32 -4.71 32.59
C ILE A 19 29.29 -4.74 31.45
N LEU A 20 29.66 -4.30 30.25
CA LEU A 20 28.77 -4.30 29.08
C LEU A 20 28.27 -5.71 28.76
N LEU A 21 29.17 -6.70 28.64
CA LEU A 21 28.78 -8.10 28.37
C LEU A 21 27.93 -8.70 29.49
N LEU A 22 28.18 -8.34 30.75
CA LEU A 22 27.38 -8.78 31.88
C LEU A 22 25.94 -8.21 31.81
N LEU A 23 25.79 -6.92 31.56
CA LEU A 23 24.47 -6.27 31.41
C LEU A 23 23.71 -6.82 30.19
N MET A 24 24.38 -6.95 29.04
CA MET A 24 23.83 -7.57 27.84
C MET A 24 23.37 -9.02 28.11
N GLY A 25 24.22 -9.81 28.78
CA GLY A 25 23.93 -11.21 29.10
C GLY A 25 22.78 -11.37 30.08
N LEU A 26 22.66 -10.50 31.09
CA LEU A 26 21.51 -10.46 32.01
C LEU A 26 20.20 -10.12 31.29
N ALA A 27 20.22 -9.13 30.39
CA ALA A 27 19.05 -8.77 29.59
C ALA A 27 18.64 -9.91 28.63
N MET A 28 19.59 -10.53 27.93
CA MET A 28 19.34 -11.70 27.08
C MET A 28 18.87 -12.92 27.87
N LEU A 29 19.40 -13.14 29.09
CA LEU A 29 18.93 -14.22 29.96
C LEU A 29 17.48 -14.01 30.39
N ALA A 30 17.11 -12.81 30.83
CA ALA A 30 15.75 -12.51 31.28
C ALA A 30 14.72 -12.65 30.15
N GLY A 31 14.99 -12.07 28.97
CA GLY A 31 14.12 -12.24 27.80
C GLY A 31 14.15 -13.67 27.25
N GLY A 32 15.31 -14.32 27.27
CA GLY A 32 15.47 -15.72 26.86
C GLY A 32 14.69 -16.70 27.73
N ILE A 33 14.60 -16.47 29.05
CA ILE A 33 13.72 -17.22 29.96
C ILE A 33 12.26 -17.01 29.55
N LYS A 34 11.81 -15.76 29.36
CA LYS A 34 10.42 -15.47 28.92
C LYS A 34 10.10 -16.14 27.58
N LEU A 35 10.99 -16.03 26.59
CA LEU A 35 10.81 -16.66 25.28
C LEU A 35 10.76 -18.20 25.39
N SER A 36 11.60 -18.80 26.23
CA SER A 36 11.61 -20.24 26.47
C SER A 36 10.31 -20.72 27.12
N MET A 37 9.76 -19.96 28.08
CA MET A 37 8.46 -20.25 28.71
C MET A 37 7.30 -20.18 27.72
N LEU A 38 7.42 -19.35 26.68
CA LEU A 38 6.46 -19.24 25.58
C LEU A 38 6.69 -20.27 24.45
N GLY A 39 7.55 -21.28 24.65
CA GLY A 39 7.88 -22.28 23.63
C GLY A 39 8.62 -21.71 22.41
N GLY A 40 9.41 -20.65 22.61
CA GLY A 40 10.31 -20.06 21.61
C GLY A 40 11.77 -20.54 21.73
N SER A 41 12.65 -19.92 20.95
CA SER A 41 14.06 -20.30 20.86
C SER A 41 14.82 -20.17 22.19
N LEU A 42 15.43 -21.28 22.61
CA LEU A 42 16.36 -21.34 23.75
C LEU A 42 17.67 -20.57 23.52
N TYR A 43 17.95 -20.12 22.29
CA TYR A 43 19.22 -19.45 21.93
C TYR A 43 19.53 -18.27 22.85
N TYR A 44 18.56 -17.38 23.10
CA TYR A 44 18.79 -16.16 23.88
C TYR A 44 19.14 -16.44 25.35
N LEU A 45 18.56 -17.50 25.93
CA LEU A 45 18.89 -17.98 27.27
C LEU A 45 20.35 -18.46 27.32
N LEU A 46 20.74 -19.32 26.38
CA LEU A 46 22.09 -19.91 26.32
C LEU A 46 23.17 -18.86 26.00
N ALA A 47 22.89 -17.96 25.05
CA ALA A 47 23.76 -16.83 24.72
C ALA A 47 23.88 -15.86 25.90
N GLY A 48 22.78 -15.56 26.60
CA GLY A 48 22.78 -14.75 27.82
C GLY A 48 23.71 -15.30 28.91
N LEU A 49 23.62 -16.61 29.21
CA LEU A 49 24.55 -17.28 30.15
C LEU A 49 26.01 -17.18 29.69
N GLY A 50 26.28 -17.39 28.40
CA GLY A 50 27.62 -17.29 27.83
C GLY A 50 28.21 -15.87 27.90
N LEU A 51 27.40 -14.84 27.69
CA LEU A 51 27.79 -13.44 27.82
C LEU A 51 28.01 -13.02 29.27
N ILE A 52 27.17 -13.48 30.21
CA ILE A 52 27.38 -13.29 31.66
C ILE A 52 28.73 -13.89 32.07
N LEU A 53 29.01 -15.14 31.68
CA LEU A 53 30.26 -15.81 32.01
C LEU A 53 31.46 -15.09 31.38
N SER A 54 31.36 -14.65 30.12
CA SER A 54 32.39 -13.84 29.47
C SER A 54 32.64 -12.53 30.20
N GLY A 55 31.59 -11.81 30.60
CA GLY A 55 31.66 -10.55 31.34
C GLY A 55 32.33 -10.71 32.71
N VAL A 56 31.92 -11.72 33.49
CA VAL A 56 32.53 -12.06 34.78
C VAL A 56 34.01 -12.42 34.62
N LEU A 57 34.39 -13.19 33.59
CA LEU A 57 35.78 -13.54 33.34
C LEU A 57 36.64 -12.33 32.92
N LEU A 58 36.09 -11.38 32.14
CA LEU A 58 36.76 -10.12 31.82
C LEU A 58 36.98 -9.26 33.07
N LEU A 59 35.97 -9.13 33.93
CA LEU A 59 36.05 -8.43 35.21
C LEU A 59 37.11 -9.05 36.14
N ALA A 60 37.19 -10.38 36.19
CA ALA A 60 38.23 -11.11 36.92
C ALA A 60 39.61 -11.10 36.21
N GLY A 61 39.74 -10.48 35.04
CA GLY A 61 40.98 -10.38 34.27
C GLY A 61 41.49 -11.73 33.74
N ARG A 62 40.61 -12.72 33.52
CA ARG A 62 40.95 -14.08 33.11
C ARG A 62 40.91 -14.23 31.59
N SER A 63 42.00 -14.73 31.00
CA SER A 63 42.12 -15.00 29.56
C SER A 63 41.11 -16.02 29.01
N ALA A 64 40.52 -16.86 29.87
CA ALA A 64 39.41 -17.75 29.54
C ALA A 64 38.18 -17.02 28.96
N ALA A 65 38.01 -15.72 29.23
CA ALA A 65 36.97 -14.89 28.61
C ALA A 65 36.99 -14.95 27.08
N LEU A 66 38.18 -15.00 26.47
CA LEU A 66 38.33 -15.07 25.01
C LEU A 66 37.78 -16.38 24.45
N LEU A 67 37.99 -17.50 25.17
CA LEU A 67 37.48 -18.81 24.78
C LEU A 67 35.96 -18.86 24.89
N VAL A 68 35.40 -18.46 26.04
CA VAL A 68 33.93 -18.47 26.26
C VAL A 68 33.24 -17.58 25.23
N TYR A 69 33.73 -16.35 25.02
CA TYR A 69 33.16 -15.44 24.04
C TYR A 69 33.31 -15.97 22.60
N GLY A 70 34.46 -16.54 22.26
CA GLY A 70 34.68 -17.18 20.96
C GLY A 70 33.70 -18.34 20.70
N VAL A 71 33.42 -19.16 21.71
CA VAL A 71 32.40 -20.23 21.63
C VAL A 71 31.00 -19.64 21.45
N VAL A 72 30.63 -18.59 22.18
CA VAL A 72 29.34 -17.91 22.00
C VAL A 72 29.18 -17.37 20.57
N LEU A 73 30.18 -16.64 20.04
CA LEU A 73 30.13 -16.12 18.67
C LEU A 73 30.12 -17.24 17.62
N PHE A 74 30.89 -18.31 17.81
CA PHE A 74 30.90 -19.45 16.91
C PHE A 74 29.54 -20.16 16.86
N LEU A 75 28.98 -20.52 18.02
CA LEU A 75 27.67 -21.17 18.12
C LEU A 75 26.54 -20.25 17.61
N SER A 76 26.63 -18.94 17.85
CA SER A 76 25.70 -17.96 17.29
C SER A 76 25.76 -17.92 15.76
N SER A 77 26.97 -18.00 15.18
CA SER A 77 27.18 -18.04 13.73
C SER A 77 26.60 -19.31 13.11
N VAL A 78 26.83 -20.48 13.74
CA VAL A 78 26.27 -21.75 13.30
C VAL A 78 24.74 -21.75 13.42
N TRP A 79 24.19 -21.29 14.53
CA TRP A 79 22.75 -21.17 14.74
C TRP A 79 22.10 -20.23 13.71
N ALA A 80 22.68 -19.05 13.47
CA ALA A 80 22.15 -18.09 12.52
C ALA A 80 22.14 -18.63 11.08
N LEU A 81 23.25 -19.25 10.65
CA LEU A 81 23.33 -19.90 9.32
C LEU A 81 22.37 -21.07 9.17
N TRP A 82 22.13 -21.85 10.24
CA TRP A 82 21.14 -22.93 10.23
C TRP A 82 19.70 -22.40 10.19
N GLU A 83 19.40 -21.32 10.90
CA GLU A 83 18.04 -20.81 11.05
C GLU A 83 17.57 -19.96 9.86
N VAL A 84 18.45 -19.16 9.25
CA VAL A 84 18.10 -18.21 8.16
C VAL A 84 19.05 -18.22 6.96
N GLY A 85 20.04 -19.10 6.91
CA GLY A 85 20.97 -19.19 5.78
C GLY A 85 21.79 -17.92 5.58
N LEU A 86 21.94 -17.50 4.32
CA LEU A 86 22.71 -16.31 3.92
C LEU A 86 21.84 -15.06 3.70
N ASP A 87 20.70 -14.93 4.39
CA ASP A 87 19.94 -13.69 4.36
C ASP A 87 20.64 -12.58 5.17
N TRP A 88 21.27 -11.62 4.47
CA TRP A 88 21.97 -10.49 5.10
C TRP A 88 21.12 -9.80 6.19
N TRP A 89 19.86 -9.48 5.89
CA TRP A 89 19.04 -8.70 6.81
C TRP A 89 18.69 -9.52 8.05
N GLN A 90 18.38 -10.80 7.88
CA GLN A 90 18.13 -11.69 9.02
C GLN A 90 19.40 -12.03 9.81
N LEU A 91 20.59 -12.02 9.21
CA LEU A 91 21.86 -12.21 9.91
C LEU A 91 22.28 -10.99 10.76
N VAL A 92 21.89 -9.77 10.38
CA VAL A 92 22.25 -8.53 11.10
C VAL A 92 21.93 -8.59 12.61
N PRO A 93 20.68 -8.79 13.08
CA PRO A 93 20.39 -8.84 14.52
C PRO A 93 20.97 -10.07 15.21
N ARG A 94 21.31 -11.13 14.46
CA ARG A 94 21.86 -12.36 15.04
C ARG A 94 23.37 -12.28 15.29
N LEU A 95 24.12 -11.59 14.42
CA LEU A 95 25.59 -11.66 14.40
C LEU A 95 26.31 -10.32 14.53
N SER A 96 25.75 -9.21 14.02
CA SER A 96 26.50 -7.96 13.82
C SER A 96 27.16 -7.42 15.10
N LEU A 97 26.37 -7.30 16.18
CA LEU A 97 26.86 -6.83 17.48
C LEU A 97 27.92 -7.78 18.07
N PHE A 98 27.70 -9.10 17.99
CA PHE A 98 28.65 -10.07 18.55
C PHE A 98 29.95 -10.16 17.74
N PHE A 99 29.87 -9.98 16.42
CA PHE A 99 31.03 -9.90 15.53
C PHE A 99 31.90 -8.67 15.84
N VAL A 100 31.29 -7.48 15.97
CA VAL A 100 32.00 -6.24 16.34
C VAL A 100 32.67 -6.38 17.70
N LEU A 101 31.95 -6.87 18.72
CA LEU A 101 32.52 -7.13 20.05
C LEU A 101 33.63 -8.19 20.03
N GLY A 102 33.53 -9.19 19.14
CA GLY A 102 34.59 -10.18 18.90
C GLY A 102 35.87 -9.57 18.31
N ILE A 103 35.73 -8.67 17.34
CA ILE A 103 36.86 -7.87 16.82
C ILE A 103 37.47 -7.04 17.95
N VAL A 104 36.66 -6.34 18.74
CA VAL A 104 37.14 -5.51 19.87
C VAL A 104 37.96 -6.34 20.86
N LEU A 105 37.53 -7.57 21.18
CA LEU A 105 38.27 -8.49 22.05
C LEU A 105 39.59 -9.01 21.46
N LEU A 106 39.75 -9.02 20.14
CA LEU A 106 41.02 -9.36 19.48
C LEU A 106 42.03 -8.19 19.50
N LEU A 107 41.56 -6.94 19.65
CA LEU A 107 42.43 -5.76 19.63
C LEU A 107 43.46 -5.79 20.79
N PRO A 108 44.70 -5.30 20.58
CA PRO A 108 45.77 -5.40 21.57
C PRO A 108 45.42 -4.79 22.94
N TRP A 109 44.63 -3.72 22.96
CA TRP A 109 44.27 -2.99 24.17
C TRP A 109 43.32 -3.75 25.11
N PHE A 110 42.46 -4.60 24.56
CA PHE A 110 41.56 -5.48 25.32
C PHE A 110 42.21 -6.84 25.60
N ARG A 111 42.98 -7.37 24.65
CA ARG A 111 43.60 -8.70 24.74
C ARG A 111 44.84 -8.75 25.63
N ARG A 112 45.79 -7.82 25.50
CA ARG A 112 47.08 -7.87 26.24
C ARG A 112 46.92 -7.86 27.77
N PRO A 113 46.02 -7.08 28.40
CA PRO A 113 45.85 -7.10 29.86
C PRO A 113 45.41 -8.48 30.42
N LEU A 114 44.73 -9.29 29.61
CA LEU A 114 44.25 -10.64 29.99
C LEU A 114 45.35 -11.71 29.90
N LEU A 115 46.39 -11.48 29.08
CA LEU A 115 47.50 -12.42 28.84
C LEU A 115 48.66 -12.26 29.84
N ARG A 116 48.52 -11.40 30.86
CA ARG A 116 49.55 -11.13 31.89
C ARG A 116 50.05 -12.39 32.61
N ASN A 117 49.19 -13.40 32.77
CA ASN A 117 49.49 -14.64 33.51
C ASN A 117 49.83 -15.82 32.58
N GLY A 118 50.11 -15.57 31.30
CA GLY A 118 50.46 -16.59 30.32
C GLY A 118 49.66 -16.48 29.00
N PRO A 119 50.15 -17.12 27.92
CA PRO A 119 49.48 -17.10 26.62
C PRO A 119 48.15 -17.88 26.67
N ALA A 120 47.17 -17.41 25.90
CA ALA A 120 45.90 -18.12 25.69
C ALA A 120 45.71 -18.46 24.20
N PRO A 121 46.49 -19.42 23.67
CA PRO A 121 46.49 -19.74 22.24
C PRO A 121 45.12 -20.26 21.80
N LEU A 122 44.53 -21.20 22.53
CA LEU A 122 43.22 -21.78 22.23
C LEU A 122 42.11 -20.72 22.23
N GLY A 123 42.00 -19.92 23.29
CA GLY A 123 40.97 -18.88 23.38
C GLY A 123 41.12 -17.78 22.32
N THR A 124 42.36 -17.46 21.91
CA THR A 124 42.58 -16.57 20.76
C THR A 124 42.14 -17.24 19.46
N ALA A 125 42.56 -18.49 19.22
CA ALA A 125 42.29 -19.19 17.97
C ALA A 125 40.78 -19.40 17.75
N VAL A 126 40.04 -19.84 18.78
CA VAL A 126 38.58 -20.00 18.71
C VAL A 126 37.89 -18.66 18.43
N LEU A 127 38.30 -17.58 19.10
CA LEU A 127 37.75 -16.25 18.83
C LEU A 127 38.05 -15.76 17.41
N SER A 128 39.27 -15.94 16.91
CA SER A 128 39.63 -15.60 15.53
C SER A 128 38.82 -16.40 14.51
N VAL A 129 38.65 -17.71 14.72
CA VAL A 129 37.82 -18.56 13.84
C VAL A 129 36.35 -18.12 13.87
N ALA A 130 35.81 -17.79 15.05
CA ALA A 130 34.44 -17.31 15.19
C ALA A 130 34.21 -15.96 14.48
N VAL A 131 35.17 -15.03 14.59
CA VAL A 131 35.13 -13.74 13.87
C VAL A 131 35.25 -13.96 12.36
N VAL A 132 36.13 -14.85 11.89
CA VAL A 132 36.26 -15.19 10.46
C VAL A 132 34.97 -15.86 9.93
N LEU A 133 34.33 -16.74 10.70
CA LEU A 133 33.07 -17.38 10.31
C LEU A 133 31.93 -16.36 10.18
N ALA A 134 31.75 -15.49 11.18
CA ALA A 134 30.73 -14.44 11.14
C ALA A 134 30.98 -13.42 10.02
N GLY A 135 32.24 -13.01 9.81
CA GLY A 135 32.63 -12.15 8.69
C GLY A 135 32.45 -12.83 7.32
N GLY A 136 32.72 -14.13 7.23
CA GLY A 136 32.48 -14.95 6.04
C GLY A 136 31.00 -15.07 5.70
N ALA A 137 30.13 -15.25 6.70
CA ALA A 137 28.67 -15.23 6.52
C ALA A 137 28.18 -13.84 6.05
N ALA A 138 28.68 -12.77 6.65
CA ALA A 138 28.41 -11.40 6.24
C ALA A 138 28.82 -11.12 4.78
N LEU A 139 30.01 -11.58 4.35
CA LEU A 139 30.47 -11.46 2.96
C LEU A 139 29.67 -12.36 2.01
N GLY A 140 29.42 -13.62 2.37
CA GLY A 140 28.67 -14.58 1.55
C GLY A 140 27.24 -14.11 1.27
N SER A 141 26.58 -13.51 2.27
CA SER A 141 25.23 -12.95 2.12
C SER A 141 25.12 -11.76 1.17
N GLN A 142 26.23 -11.10 0.80
CA GLN A 142 26.21 -10.06 -0.25
C GLN A 142 25.99 -10.62 -1.66
N PHE A 143 26.12 -11.94 -1.84
CA PHE A 143 25.96 -12.63 -3.13
C PHE A 143 24.64 -13.41 -3.23
N THR A 144 23.71 -13.21 -2.28
CA THR A 144 22.44 -13.92 -2.20
C THR A 144 21.28 -12.97 -1.90
N ASN A 145 20.21 -13.04 -2.71
CA ASN A 145 18.99 -12.29 -2.47
C ASN A 145 17.80 -13.23 -2.24
N PRO A 146 17.57 -13.71 -1.01
CA PRO A 146 16.36 -14.44 -0.67
C PRO A 146 15.10 -13.65 -1.05
N GLY A 147 14.13 -14.34 -1.66
CA GLY A 147 12.84 -13.78 -2.06
C GLY A 147 12.82 -13.08 -3.43
N GLU A 148 13.96 -12.83 -4.07
CA GLU A 148 14.01 -12.30 -5.44
C GLU A 148 13.75 -13.40 -6.50
N ILE A 149 13.18 -13.00 -7.62
CA ILE A 149 12.95 -13.84 -8.80
C ILE A 149 13.59 -13.13 -9.99
N SER A 150 14.57 -13.77 -10.62
CA SER A 150 15.21 -13.26 -11.82
C SER A 150 14.72 -14.03 -13.05
N GLY A 151 14.27 -13.30 -14.06
CA GLY A 151 13.77 -13.84 -15.31
C GLY A 151 13.44 -12.71 -16.28
N GLU A 152 13.13 -13.06 -17.51
CA GLU A 152 12.78 -12.10 -18.57
C GLU A 152 11.49 -12.53 -19.27
N LEU A 153 10.64 -11.57 -19.64
CA LEU A 153 9.40 -11.84 -20.39
C LEU A 153 9.68 -12.36 -21.81
N GLY A 154 10.78 -11.92 -22.41
CA GLY A 154 11.30 -12.43 -23.70
C GLY A 154 10.46 -12.10 -24.94
N ARG A 155 9.50 -11.15 -24.89
CA ARG A 155 8.65 -10.80 -26.03
C ARG A 155 8.25 -9.31 -26.05
N GLU A 156 8.14 -8.78 -27.26
CA GLU A 156 7.69 -7.39 -27.53
C GLU A 156 6.20 -7.29 -27.89
N THR A 157 5.54 -8.42 -28.18
CA THR A 157 4.10 -8.52 -28.43
C THR A 157 3.58 -9.93 -28.17
N ALA A 158 2.27 -10.06 -27.95
CA ALA A 158 1.52 -11.31 -27.85
C ALA A 158 0.42 -11.41 -28.93
N ASP A 159 0.53 -10.64 -30.02
CA ASP A 159 -0.42 -10.60 -31.16
C ASP A 159 -1.82 -10.07 -30.81
N THR A 160 -1.89 -9.10 -29.90
CA THR A 160 -3.14 -8.42 -29.49
C THR A 160 -2.96 -6.91 -29.44
N ALA A 161 -4.04 -6.17 -29.65
CA ALA A 161 -4.10 -4.73 -29.42
C ALA A 161 -4.75 -4.43 -28.05
N SER A 162 -4.65 -3.19 -27.57
CA SER A 162 -5.48 -2.74 -26.44
C SER A 162 -6.96 -2.73 -26.86
N ALA A 163 -7.82 -3.29 -26.01
CA ALA A 163 -9.27 -3.28 -26.17
C ALA A 163 -9.95 -2.02 -25.58
N ALA A 164 -9.17 -1.21 -24.85
CA ALA A 164 -9.63 -0.01 -24.17
C ALA A 164 -10.22 1.04 -25.15
N PRO A 165 -11.09 1.96 -24.68
CA PRO A 165 -11.68 3.00 -25.50
C PRO A 165 -10.63 3.81 -26.28
N ALA A 166 -10.92 4.09 -27.55
CA ALA A 166 -10.02 4.82 -28.43
C ALA A 166 -9.94 6.29 -28.00
N MET A 167 -8.72 6.79 -27.84
CA MET A 167 -8.42 8.17 -27.47
C MET A 167 -7.02 8.55 -27.98
N PRO A 168 -6.67 9.85 -28.09
CA PRO A 168 -5.34 10.26 -28.54
C PRO A 168 -4.21 9.60 -27.73
N GLU A 169 -3.18 9.10 -28.41
CA GLU A 169 -2.08 8.37 -27.77
C GLU A 169 -1.42 9.17 -26.65
N GLY A 170 -1.25 10.48 -26.88
CA GLY A 170 -0.64 11.43 -25.95
C GLY A 170 -1.55 12.02 -24.87
N ASP A 171 -2.79 11.54 -24.74
CA ASP A 171 -3.75 11.98 -23.70
C ASP A 171 -3.90 10.93 -22.58
N TRP A 172 -4.44 11.39 -21.44
CA TRP A 172 -4.75 10.64 -20.23
C TRP A 172 -6.06 11.18 -19.65
N GLN A 173 -7.18 10.47 -19.84
CA GLN A 173 -8.54 11.02 -19.66
C GLN A 173 -9.25 10.55 -18.39
N ALA A 174 -8.86 9.39 -17.85
CA ALA A 174 -9.30 8.88 -16.55
C ALA A 174 -8.09 8.55 -15.67
N TYR A 175 -8.32 8.19 -14.40
CA TYR A 175 -7.25 7.84 -13.45
C TYR A 175 -6.24 6.84 -14.04
N GLY A 176 -6.72 5.71 -14.55
CA GLY A 176 -5.90 4.66 -15.18
C GLY A 176 -5.70 4.87 -16.68
N ARG A 177 -5.56 6.13 -17.12
CA ARG A 177 -5.62 6.63 -18.50
C ARG A 177 -6.99 6.54 -19.17
N THR A 178 -7.64 5.38 -19.07
CA THR A 178 -8.99 5.08 -19.58
C THR A 178 -9.86 4.49 -18.47
N GLU A 179 -11.17 4.41 -18.68
CA GLU A 179 -12.12 3.73 -17.78
C GLU A 179 -11.89 2.19 -17.70
N PHE A 180 -10.99 1.62 -18.51
CA PHE A 180 -10.54 0.23 -18.35
C PHE A 180 -9.50 0.08 -17.24
N GLY A 181 -8.87 1.17 -16.81
CA GLY A 181 -7.91 1.16 -15.72
C GLY A 181 -6.60 0.43 -16.03
N ASP A 182 -6.13 0.38 -17.29
CA ASP A 182 -4.92 -0.36 -17.67
C ASP A 182 -3.59 0.31 -17.28
N ARG A 183 -3.61 1.63 -17.06
CA ARG A 183 -2.41 2.47 -16.76
C ARG A 183 -1.34 2.34 -17.86
N TYR A 184 -1.76 2.07 -19.10
CA TYR A 184 -0.90 1.87 -20.26
C TYR A 184 -0.80 3.11 -21.14
N SER A 185 0.40 3.66 -21.30
CA SER A 185 0.67 4.69 -22.31
C SER A 185 1.15 4.06 -23.62
N PRO A 186 0.49 4.28 -24.78
CA PRO A 186 0.98 3.83 -26.08
C PRO A 186 2.24 4.59 -26.56
N LEU A 187 2.69 5.60 -25.80
CA LEU A 187 3.87 6.39 -26.14
C LEU A 187 5.17 5.58 -25.99
N LYS A 188 6.07 5.80 -26.95
CA LYS A 188 7.31 5.02 -27.15
C LYS A 188 8.56 5.88 -27.37
N GLN A 189 8.53 7.17 -26.99
CA GLN A 189 9.68 8.05 -27.14
C GLN A 189 10.71 7.79 -26.03
N ILE A 190 10.26 7.48 -24.81
CA ILE A 190 11.10 7.01 -23.71
C ILE A 190 11.21 5.49 -23.78
N THR A 191 12.44 4.96 -23.77
CA THR A 191 12.77 3.54 -23.88
C THR A 191 13.91 3.17 -22.94
N PRO A 192 14.15 1.87 -22.63
CA PRO A 192 15.29 1.46 -21.81
C PRO A 192 16.65 1.97 -22.30
N ALA A 193 16.81 2.17 -23.62
CA ALA A 193 18.05 2.64 -24.23
C ALA A 193 18.31 4.15 -24.05
N ASN A 194 17.29 4.98 -23.84
CA ASN A 194 17.44 6.44 -23.77
C ASN A 194 17.04 7.06 -22.43
N ILE A 195 16.39 6.31 -21.54
CA ILE A 195 15.82 6.82 -20.29
C ILE A 195 16.82 7.47 -19.34
N GLY A 196 18.11 7.12 -19.42
CA GLY A 196 19.19 7.79 -18.69
C GLY A 196 19.31 9.30 -19.00
N LYS A 197 18.66 9.79 -20.07
CA LYS A 197 18.55 11.22 -20.43
C LYS A 197 17.30 11.93 -19.89
N LEU A 198 16.46 11.27 -19.06
CA LEU A 198 15.34 11.93 -18.42
C LEU A 198 15.82 12.99 -17.42
N GLN A 199 15.33 14.22 -17.59
CA GLN A 199 15.57 15.37 -16.72
C GLN A 199 14.24 16.01 -16.29
N GLU A 200 14.26 16.75 -15.17
CA GLU A 200 13.12 17.58 -14.74
C GLU A 200 12.84 18.62 -15.83
N ALA A 201 11.65 18.57 -16.43
CA ALA A 201 11.21 19.51 -17.47
C ALA A 201 10.62 20.77 -16.84
N TRP A 202 9.81 20.58 -15.79
CA TRP A 202 9.27 21.64 -14.97
C TRP A 202 8.80 21.08 -13.62
N ARG A 203 8.67 21.97 -12.64
CA ARG A 203 8.00 21.71 -11.37
C ARG A 203 7.12 22.90 -10.99
N ILE A 204 6.03 22.62 -10.30
CA ILE A 204 5.29 23.65 -9.56
C ILE A 204 5.06 23.23 -8.12
N ARG A 205 4.56 24.19 -7.34
CA ARG A 205 3.88 24.00 -6.06
C ARG A 205 2.42 24.34 -6.26
N THR A 206 1.50 23.51 -5.78
CA THR A 206 0.06 23.79 -5.81
C THR A 206 -0.30 24.87 -4.78
N GLY A 207 0.52 25.11 -3.76
CA GLY A 207 0.21 26.01 -2.65
C GLY A 207 -0.75 25.41 -1.63
N ASP A 208 -1.18 24.16 -1.82
CA ASP A 208 -2.03 23.44 -0.88
C ASP A 208 -1.17 22.53 0.00
N MET A 209 -0.91 22.99 1.23
CA MET A 209 -0.08 22.32 2.23
C MET A 209 -0.91 22.04 3.49
N PRO A 210 -0.60 20.96 4.25
CA PRO A 210 -1.27 20.65 5.50
C PRO A 210 -1.25 21.80 6.52
N THR A 211 -2.39 22.02 7.17
CA THR A 211 -2.61 23.04 8.21
C THR A 211 -2.83 22.40 9.59
N ALA A 212 -2.87 23.22 10.65
CA ALA A 212 -3.18 22.77 12.00
C ALA A 212 -4.69 22.45 12.22
N LYS A 213 -5.54 22.64 11.21
CA LYS A 213 -6.98 22.32 11.21
C LYS A 213 -7.30 21.02 10.47
N ASP A 214 -6.29 20.35 9.92
CA ASP A 214 -6.46 19.19 9.05
C ASP A 214 -6.41 17.89 9.89
N PRO A 215 -6.92 16.76 9.37
CA PRO A 215 -6.65 15.46 9.97
C PRO A 215 -5.16 15.10 9.86
N VAL A 216 -4.71 14.17 10.73
CA VAL A 216 -3.34 13.62 10.68
C VAL A 216 -3.06 12.98 9.32
N GLU A 217 -4.05 12.28 8.77
CA GLU A 217 -3.98 11.65 7.47
C GLU A 217 -4.49 12.57 6.36
N ILE A 218 -3.65 13.51 5.95
CA ILE A 218 -3.87 14.27 4.71
C ILE A 218 -2.98 13.70 3.61
N THR A 219 -3.55 13.45 2.43
CA THR A 219 -2.87 12.74 1.33
C THR A 219 -3.21 13.35 -0.03
N ASN A 220 -2.20 13.59 -0.87
CA ASN A 220 -2.41 13.99 -2.26
C ASN A 220 -2.04 12.83 -3.18
N GLN A 221 -3.01 11.92 -3.35
CA GLN A 221 -2.92 10.66 -4.11
C GLN A 221 -3.25 10.85 -5.60
N ASN A 222 -3.29 12.10 -6.06
CA ASN A 222 -3.82 12.53 -7.34
C ASN A 222 -3.00 12.02 -8.54
N THR A 223 -3.71 11.45 -9.51
CA THR A 223 -3.20 11.17 -10.86
C THR A 223 -3.80 12.19 -11.83
N PRO A 224 -3.05 13.22 -12.27
CA PRO A 224 -3.61 14.27 -13.11
C PRO A 224 -4.10 13.76 -14.47
N LEU A 225 -5.14 14.40 -14.99
CA LEU A 225 -5.60 14.17 -16.35
C LEU A 225 -4.82 15.06 -17.32
N LYS A 226 -4.49 14.55 -18.51
CA LYS A 226 -4.05 15.35 -19.65
C LYS A 226 -5.03 15.17 -20.80
N VAL A 227 -5.86 16.18 -21.05
CA VAL A 227 -6.89 16.17 -22.09
C VAL A 227 -7.19 17.59 -22.53
N ASN A 228 -7.69 17.78 -23.75
CA ASN A 228 -8.14 19.10 -24.25
C ASN A 228 -7.04 20.20 -24.11
N GLY A 229 -5.79 19.79 -24.36
CA GLY A 229 -4.61 20.66 -24.35
C GLY A 229 -4.16 21.19 -22.97
N LYS A 230 -4.72 20.68 -21.86
CA LYS A 230 -4.40 21.09 -20.49
C LYS A 230 -4.10 19.87 -19.61
N LEU A 231 -3.42 20.12 -18.50
CA LEU A 231 -3.36 19.21 -17.35
C LEU A 231 -4.42 19.63 -16.32
N TYR A 232 -5.07 18.67 -15.67
CA TYR A 232 -6.02 18.91 -14.58
C TYR A 232 -5.61 18.11 -13.35
N ALA A 233 -5.41 18.80 -12.23
CA ALA A 233 -4.95 18.22 -10.98
C ALA A 233 -5.81 18.70 -9.81
N CYS A 234 -6.17 17.80 -8.89
CA CYS A 234 -6.76 18.15 -7.61
C CYS A 234 -5.74 18.19 -6.45
N THR A 235 -6.20 18.67 -5.30
CA THR A 235 -5.45 18.69 -4.04
C THR A 235 -6.28 18.12 -2.88
N ALA A 236 -5.68 17.96 -1.70
CA ALA A 236 -6.34 17.34 -0.55
C ALA A 236 -7.50 18.19 0.00
N HIS A 237 -7.43 19.52 -0.08
CA HIS A 237 -8.55 20.43 0.19
C HIS A 237 -9.57 20.53 -0.96
N SER A 238 -9.58 19.54 -1.87
CA SER A 238 -10.47 19.46 -3.04
C SER A 238 -10.35 20.64 -4.02
N GLN A 239 -9.26 21.43 -4.00
CA GLN A 239 -9.03 22.44 -5.03
C GLN A 239 -8.70 21.77 -6.37
N VAL A 240 -9.01 22.43 -7.49
CA VAL A 240 -8.66 21.96 -8.84
C VAL A 240 -7.84 23.02 -9.56
N LEU A 241 -6.71 22.61 -10.13
CA LEU A 241 -5.83 23.43 -10.95
C LEU A 241 -5.90 22.93 -12.40
N ALA A 242 -6.08 23.85 -13.35
CA ALA A 242 -5.74 23.60 -14.75
C ALA A 242 -4.36 24.20 -15.04
N LEU A 243 -3.48 23.39 -15.62
CA LEU A 243 -2.09 23.74 -15.88
C LEU A 243 -1.77 23.60 -17.37
N ASP A 244 -0.81 24.39 -17.86
CA ASP A 244 -0.19 24.18 -19.15
C ASP A 244 0.71 22.92 -19.12
N PRO A 245 0.55 21.96 -20.04
CA PRO A 245 1.27 20.69 -20.01
C PRO A 245 2.79 20.82 -20.21
N ASP A 246 3.24 21.85 -20.91
CA ASP A 246 4.64 21.96 -21.35
C ASP A 246 5.50 22.70 -20.33
N THR A 247 4.87 23.56 -19.51
CA THR A 247 5.51 24.47 -18.55
C THR A 247 5.04 24.33 -17.10
N GLY A 248 3.93 23.62 -16.85
CA GLY A 248 3.27 23.53 -15.55
C GLY A 248 2.56 24.81 -15.10
N LYS A 249 2.57 25.89 -15.89
CA LYS A 249 1.99 27.18 -15.51
C LYS A 249 0.48 27.06 -15.28
N GLU A 250 0.00 27.60 -14.16
CA GLU A 250 -1.44 27.67 -13.86
C GLU A 250 -2.19 28.52 -14.91
N ILE A 251 -3.27 27.95 -15.43
CA ILE A 251 -4.21 28.58 -16.38
C ILE A 251 -5.41 29.13 -15.61
N TRP A 252 -5.99 28.30 -14.74
CA TRP A 252 -7.04 28.67 -13.80
C TRP A 252 -7.00 27.75 -12.57
N ARG A 253 -7.61 28.21 -11.48
CA ARG A 253 -7.85 27.43 -10.27
C ARG A 253 -9.29 27.58 -9.82
N PHE A 254 -9.87 26.47 -9.38
CA PHE A 254 -11.14 26.41 -8.66
C PHE A 254 -10.88 25.96 -7.22
N ASP A 255 -11.52 26.66 -6.27
CA ASP A 255 -11.51 26.31 -4.86
C ASP A 255 -12.97 26.14 -4.40
N PRO A 256 -13.40 24.91 -4.04
CA PRO A 256 -14.78 24.63 -3.67
C PRO A 256 -15.19 25.19 -2.30
N LYS A 257 -14.24 25.76 -1.52
CA LYS A 257 -14.46 26.28 -0.17
C LYS A 257 -15.13 25.27 0.76
N ILE A 258 -14.61 24.03 0.78
CA ILE A 258 -15.17 22.92 1.57
C ILE A 258 -15.45 23.32 3.03
N GLN A 259 -16.58 22.86 3.58
CA GLN A 259 -16.98 23.14 4.96
C GLN A 259 -17.36 21.84 5.69
N GLY A 260 -16.79 21.62 6.87
CA GLY A 260 -17.27 20.66 7.84
C GLY A 260 -18.34 21.25 8.78
N PRO A 261 -18.91 20.44 9.68
CA PRO A 261 -19.87 20.91 10.70
C PRO A 261 -19.34 22.02 11.62
N ASN A 262 -18.01 22.15 11.74
CA ASN A 262 -17.32 23.19 12.52
C ASN A 262 -16.65 24.26 11.63
N GLY A 263 -17.09 24.42 10.38
CA GLY A 263 -16.47 25.34 9.41
C GLY A 263 -15.26 24.71 8.72
N ASP A 264 -14.12 25.40 8.72
CA ASP A 264 -12.86 24.96 8.10
C ASP A 264 -11.98 24.10 9.04
N ASP A 265 -12.58 23.46 10.04
CA ASP A 265 -11.91 22.56 10.99
C ASP A 265 -12.28 21.10 10.70
N PHE A 266 -11.29 20.36 10.18
CA PHE A 266 -11.39 18.97 9.73
C PHE A 266 -10.67 18.01 10.70
N ARG A 267 -10.22 18.49 11.87
CA ARG A 267 -9.57 17.65 12.87
C ARG A 267 -10.51 16.54 13.35
N GLY A 268 -9.97 15.32 13.44
CA GLY A 268 -10.72 14.13 13.84
C GLY A 268 -11.46 13.44 12.69
N TRP A 269 -11.43 13.98 11.47
CA TRP A 269 -11.82 13.24 10.27
C TRP A 269 -10.79 12.12 10.02
N ALA A 270 -11.21 11.02 9.40
CA ALA A 270 -10.34 9.87 9.18
C ALA A 270 -9.15 10.22 8.28
N HIS A 271 -9.41 10.81 7.11
CA HIS A 271 -8.40 11.36 6.22
C HIS A 271 -8.96 12.49 5.31
N MET A 272 -8.07 13.25 4.66
CA MET A 272 -8.43 14.15 3.55
C MET A 272 -7.59 13.80 2.33
N THR A 273 -8.26 13.33 1.28
CA THR A 273 -7.62 12.64 0.15
C THR A 273 -8.28 13.06 -1.17
N CYS A 274 -7.46 13.33 -2.19
CA CYS A 274 -7.93 13.35 -3.58
C CYS A 274 -7.06 12.46 -4.47
N ARG A 275 -7.71 11.58 -5.25
CA ARG A 275 -7.06 10.70 -6.25
C ARG A 275 -7.15 11.20 -7.69
N GLY A 276 -8.00 12.19 -7.96
CA GLY A 276 -8.15 12.81 -9.27
C GLY A 276 -9.50 13.52 -9.42
N VAL A 277 -9.73 14.07 -10.61
CA VAL A 277 -11.05 14.49 -11.11
C VAL A 277 -11.43 13.60 -12.29
N SER A 278 -12.70 13.57 -12.65
CA SER A 278 -13.16 12.90 -13.88
C SER A 278 -13.38 13.93 -14.99
N TYR A 279 -13.21 13.56 -16.27
CA TYR A 279 -13.43 14.45 -17.41
C TYR A 279 -14.56 13.92 -18.31
N TYR A 280 -15.43 14.82 -18.75
CA TYR A 280 -16.47 14.54 -19.74
C TYR A 280 -16.44 15.55 -20.88
N ALA A 281 -16.61 15.05 -22.10
CA ALA A 281 -16.93 15.85 -23.28
C ALA A 281 -17.74 15.00 -24.26
N GLU A 282 -18.88 15.52 -24.71
CA GLU A 282 -19.79 14.87 -25.68
C GLU A 282 -19.03 14.30 -26.90
N ALA A 283 -18.07 15.07 -27.41
CA ALA A 283 -17.26 14.71 -28.58
C ALA A 283 -16.52 13.35 -28.44
N ASN A 284 -16.14 12.94 -27.22
CA ASN A 284 -15.48 11.66 -26.97
C ASN A 284 -16.39 10.47 -27.33
N PHE A 285 -17.71 10.62 -27.20
CA PHE A 285 -18.70 9.57 -27.44
C PHE A 285 -19.37 9.66 -28.81
N THR A 286 -19.16 10.76 -29.55
CA THR A 286 -19.67 10.90 -30.94
C THR A 286 -18.87 10.13 -32.00
N GLN A 287 -17.66 9.67 -31.69
CA GLN A 287 -16.81 8.92 -32.63
C GLN A 287 -16.87 7.40 -32.45
N SER A 288 -17.43 6.90 -31.34
CA SER A 288 -17.36 5.49 -30.97
C SER A 288 -18.45 4.60 -31.59
N ASP A 289 -19.61 5.15 -31.98
CA ASP A 289 -20.75 4.39 -32.50
C ASP A 289 -21.44 5.08 -33.68
N ALA A 290 -21.40 4.46 -34.86
CA ALA A 290 -22.30 4.80 -35.97
C ALA A 290 -23.64 4.04 -35.90
N SER A 291 -23.83 3.19 -34.89
CA SER A 291 -24.94 2.23 -34.75
C SER A 291 -25.80 2.41 -33.50
N SER A 292 -25.37 3.19 -32.50
CA SER A 292 -26.24 3.60 -31.41
C SER A 292 -26.97 4.89 -31.81
N THR A 293 -28.30 4.89 -31.80
CA THR A 293 -29.07 6.13 -31.83
C THR A 293 -28.61 6.99 -30.65
N PRO A 294 -28.13 8.25 -30.84
CA PRO A 294 -27.80 9.10 -29.71
C PRO A 294 -29.00 9.21 -28.77
N ALA A 295 -28.78 9.11 -27.47
CA ALA A 295 -29.82 9.45 -26.49
C ALA A 295 -30.27 10.88 -26.82
N SER A 296 -31.55 11.06 -27.18
CA SER A 296 -32.02 12.37 -27.65
C SER A 296 -32.08 13.29 -26.44
N LEU A 297 -31.01 14.03 -26.19
CA LEU A 297 -30.93 15.03 -25.12
C LEU A 297 -32.19 15.88 -25.15
N SER A 298 -32.82 16.08 -23.99
CA SER A 298 -33.94 16.99 -23.86
C SER A 298 -33.54 18.39 -24.34
N ALA A 299 -34.49 19.24 -24.74
CA ALA A 299 -34.16 20.61 -25.14
C ALA A 299 -33.41 21.38 -24.04
N ALA A 300 -33.63 21.04 -22.77
CA ALA A 300 -32.84 21.52 -21.64
C ALA A 300 -31.41 20.93 -21.66
N GLY A 301 -31.25 19.61 -21.76
CA GLY A 301 -29.94 18.94 -21.85
C GLY A 301 -29.07 19.44 -23.02
N GLN A 302 -29.68 19.78 -24.16
CA GLN A 302 -28.99 20.40 -25.30
C GLN A 302 -28.50 21.83 -25.00
N ALA A 303 -29.31 22.64 -24.33
CA ALA A 303 -28.89 23.98 -23.90
C ALA A 303 -27.76 23.91 -22.85
N ILE A 304 -27.84 22.94 -21.93
CA ILE A 304 -26.86 22.66 -20.87
C ILE A 304 -25.53 22.10 -21.44
N ALA A 305 -25.59 21.33 -22.53
CA ALA A 305 -24.41 20.91 -23.28
C ALA A 305 -23.70 22.11 -23.96
N ALA A 306 -24.43 23.17 -24.33
CA ALA A 306 -23.85 24.33 -24.99
C ALA A 306 -23.16 25.32 -24.01
N SER A 307 -23.64 25.44 -22.77
CA SER A 307 -23.04 26.24 -21.69
C SER A 307 -21.80 25.59 -21.07
N CYS A 308 -21.84 24.27 -20.85
CA CYS A 308 -20.73 23.51 -20.27
C CYS A 308 -20.31 22.30 -21.13
N PRO A 309 -19.74 22.53 -22.35
CA PRO A 309 -19.47 21.46 -23.32
C PRO A 309 -18.36 20.49 -22.93
N ARG A 310 -17.54 20.86 -21.95
CA ARG A 310 -16.49 20.03 -21.35
C ARG A 310 -16.54 20.21 -19.85
N ARG A 311 -16.79 19.13 -19.12
CA ARG A 311 -16.98 19.13 -17.67
C ARG A 311 -15.83 18.38 -17.00
N LEU A 312 -15.44 18.88 -15.83
CA LEU A 312 -14.68 18.13 -14.83
C LEU A 312 -15.62 17.86 -13.67
N PHE A 313 -15.63 16.62 -13.20
CA PHE A 313 -16.37 16.23 -12.01
C PHE A 313 -15.43 16.12 -10.82
N LEU A 314 -15.70 16.96 -9.82
CA LEU A 314 -14.95 17.07 -8.57
C LEU A 314 -15.79 16.50 -7.42
N PRO A 315 -15.47 15.31 -6.90
CA PRO A 315 -15.89 14.92 -5.56
C PRO A 315 -15.16 15.76 -4.52
N THR A 316 -15.86 16.18 -3.46
CA THR A 316 -15.29 16.97 -2.37
C THR A 316 -15.37 16.27 -1.02
N ALA A 317 -14.44 16.63 -0.12
CA ALA A 317 -14.41 16.13 1.25
C ALA A 317 -15.67 16.51 2.07
N ASP A 318 -16.42 17.56 1.69
CA ASP A 318 -17.70 17.92 2.30
C ASP A 318 -18.94 17.26 1.66
N ALA A 319 -18.70 16.15 0.93
CA ALA A 319 -19.70 15.30 0.29
C ALA A 319 -20.57 16.02 -0.76
N ARG A 320 -19.92 16.75 -1.67
CA ARG A 320 -20.54 17.24 -2.92
C ARG A 320 -19.90 16.58 -4.14
N LEU A 321 -20.67 16.50 -5.22
CA LEU A 321 -20.15 16.28 -6.57
C LEU A 321 -20.36 17.57 -7.37
N ILE A 322 -19.28 18.26 -7.73
CA ILE A 322 -19.31 19.56 -8.40
C ILE A 322 -18.92 19.41 -9.87
N ALA A 323 -19.69 20.01 -10.78
CA ALA A 323 -19.34 20.11 -12.19
C ALA A 323 -18.65 21.44 -12.50
N ILE A 324 -17.46 21.37 -13.10
CA ILE A 324 -16.61 22.53 -13.43
C ILE A 324 -16.36 22.55 -14.93
N ASN A 325 -16.53 23.70 -15.57
CA ASN A 325 -16.20 23.93 -16.97
C ASN A 325 -14.68 23.76 -17.19
N ALA A 326 -14.28 22.73 -17.93
CA ALA A 326 -12.88 22.37 -18.10
C ALA A 326 -12.04 23.44 -18.83
N ASP A 327 -12.67 24.34 -19.58
CA ASP A 327 -11.99 25.42 -20.31
C ASP A 327 -11.82 26.69 -19.48
N THR A 328 -12.72 26.98 -18.54
CA THR A 328 -12.76 28.28 -17.82
C THR A 328 -12.59 28.19 -16.31
N GLY A 329 -12.71 27.00 -15.70
CA GLY A 329 -12.65 26.82 -14.24
C GLY A 329 -13.89 27.30 -13.49
N LYS A 330 -14.92 27.77 -14.20
CA LYS A 330 -16.21 28.17 -13.61
C LYS A 330 -17.09 26.94 -13.37
N VAL A 331 -17.97 27.03 -12.39
CA VAL A 331 -18.99 26.02 -12.12
C VAL A 331 -19.97 25.92 -13.31
N CYS A 332 -20.36 24.70 -13.69
CA CYS A 332 -21.48 24.45 -14.60
C CYS A 332 -22.78 24.64 -13.82
N GLU A 333 -23.34 25.86 -13.74
CA GLU A 333 -24.48 26.19 -12.86
C GLU A 333 -25.77 25.37 -13.13
N ASP A 334 -25.82 24.71 -14.28
CA ASP A 334 -26.88 23.84 -14.76
C ASP A 334 -26.87 22.40 -14.20
N PHE A 335 -25.77 21.97 -13.57
CA PHE A 335 -25.65 20.63 -13.00
C PHE A 335 -26.16 20.56 -11.56
N GLY A 336 -27.11 19.69 -11.26
CA GLY A 336 -27.71 19.52 -9.93
C GLY A 336 -28.32 20.83 -9.42
N ASN A 337 -27.94 21.23 -8.19
CA ASN A 337 -28.33 22.51 -7.61
C ASN A 337 -27.17 23.52 -7.75
N LYS A 338 -27.24 24.39 -8.76
CA LYS A 338 -26.24 25.45 -9.03
C LYS A 338 -24.82 24.90 -9.21
N GLY A 339 -24.71 23.78 -9.93
CA GLY A 339 -23.47 23.10 -10.27
C GLY A 339 -22.94 22.09 -9.28
N ALA A 340 -23.74 21.71 -8.27
CA ALA A 340 -23.39 20.68 -7.32
C ALA A 340 -24.56 19.73 -6.99
N VAL A 341 -24.25 18.45 -6.84
CA VAL A 341 -25.12 17.44 -6.23
C VAL A 341 -24.69 17.24 -4.77
N ASP A 342 -25.64 17.22 -3.85
CA ASP A 342 -25.40 16.87 -2.44
C ASP A 342 -25.39 15.34 -2.27
N LEU A 343 -24.22 14.77 -1.98
CA LEU A 343 -24.07 13.33 -1.80
C LEU A 343 -24.60 12.85 -0.44
N LYS A 344 -25.00 13.73 0.48
CA LYS A 344 -25.61 13.36 1.77
C LYS A 344 -27.09 12.98 1.65
N ALA A 345 -27.73 13.28 0.52
CA ALA A 345 -29.12 12.93 0.26
C ALA A 345 -29.36 11.41 0.42
N GLY A 346 -30.27 11.02 1.31
CA GLY A 346 -30.61 9.63 1.63
C GLY A 346 -29.62 8.87 2.54
N ILE A 347 -28.49 9.45 2.92
CA ILE A 347 -27.45 8.73 3.71
C ILE A 347 -27.82 8.56 5.20
N GLY A 348 -28.67 9.45 5.72
CA GLY A 348 -28.97 9.53 7.15
C GLY A 348 -27.87 10.26 7.95
N PRO A 349 -27.92 10.26 9.29
CA PRO A 349 -26.96 10.97 10.13
C PRO A 349 -25.60 10.25 10.20
N PHE A 350 -24.51 11.00 10.37
CA PHE A 350 -23.17 10.45 10.57
C PHE A 350 -22.26 11.45 11.32
N THR A 351 -21.14 10.96 11.84
CA THR A 351 -20.13 11.79 12.51
C THR A 351 -19.45 12.75 11.52
N PRO A 352 -18.90 13.90 11.96
CA PRO A 352 -18.13 14.77 11.08
C PRO A 352 -16.99 14.00 10.38
N GLY A 353 -16.95 14.01 9.05
CA GLY A 353 -16.00 13.21 8.28
C GLY A 353 -16.31 11.71 8.21
N GLY A 354 -17.56 11.29 8.47
CA GLY A 354 -18.00 9.89 8.37
C GLY A 354 -18.43 9.44 6.96
N TYR A 355 -18.65 10.37 6.01
CA TYR A 355 -19.01 10.07 4.61
C TYR A 355 -18.59 11.18 3.65
N TYR A 356 -17.83 10.85 2.60
CA TYR A 356 -17.48 11.69 1.44
C TYR A 356 -16.78 10.83 0.38
N SER A 357 -16.47 11.37 -0.81
CA SER A 357 -15.80 10.60 -1.87
C SER A 357 -14.33 11.02 -1.99
N THR A 358 -13.41 10.05 -1.95
CA THR A 358 -11.95 10.28 -2.07
C THR A 358 -11.38 9.99 -3.46
N SER A 359 -12.17 9.31 -4.29
CA SER A 359 -11.82 8.91 -5.66
C SER A 359 -12.70 9.63 -6.69
N PRO A 360 -12.19 9.94 -7.89
CA PRO A 360 -13.01 10.46 -8.98
C PRO A 360 -14.12 9.48 -9.37
N ALA A 361 -15.23 10.03 -9.86
CA ALA A 361 -16.36 9.27 -10.38
C ALA A 361 -16.00 8.54 -11.69
N ALA A 362 -16.64 7.41 -11.96
CA ALA A 362 -16.61 6.80 -13.29
C ALA A 362 -17.50 7.58 -14.26
N ILE A 363 -17.08 7.68 -15.53
CA ILE A 363 -17.77 8.46 -16.56
C ILE A 363 -18.19 7.57 -17.72
N THR A 364 -19.44 7.72 -18.15
CA THR A 364 -20.01 7.08 -19.34
C THR A 364 -20.53 8.17 -20.30
N ARG A 365 -21.04 7.76 -21.46
CA ARG A 365 -21.73 8.63 -22.43
C ARG A 365 -22.80 9.52 -21.79
N ASN A 366 -23.55 8.96 -20.84
CA ASN A 366 -24.77 9.55 -20.25
C ASN A 366 -24.67 9.79 -18.73
N LEU A 367 -23.74 9.13 -18.02
CA LEU A 367 -23.76 9.07 -16.55
C LEU A 367 -22.43 9.44 -15.90
N VAL A 368 -22.52 10.07 -14.74
CA VAL A 368 -21.43 10.18 -13.75
C VAL A 368 -21.80 9.31 -12.54
N ILE A 369 -20.97 8.28 -12.28
CA ILE A 369 -21.28 7.21 -11.32
C ILE A 369 -20.27 7.24 -10.16
N ILE A 370 -20.76 7.32 -8.93
CA ILE A 370 -19.93 7.60 -7.75
C ILE A 370 -20.36 6.81 -6.50
N GLY A 371 -19.36 6.34 -5.74
CA GLY A 371 -19.47 5.80 -4.39
C GLY A 371 -18.80 6.71 -3.35
N GLY A 372 -18.85 6.32 -2.08
CA GLY A 372 -18.25 7.07 -0.97
C GLY A 372 -17.26 6.24 -0.16
N HIS A 373 -16.29 6.92 0.47
CA HIS A 373 -15.68 6.48 1.72
C HIS A 373 -16.72 6.59 2.84
N VAL A 374 -16.62 5.65 3.77
CA VAL A 374 -17.34 5.60 5.04
C VAL A 374 -16.28 5.33 6.09
N THR A 375 -16.29 6.01 7.22
CA THR A 375 -15.21 5.85 8.22
C THR A 375 -15.26 4.49 8.89
N ASP A 376 -14.24 3.68 8.64
CA ASP A 376 -14.14 2.34 9.20
C ASP A 376 -13.95 2.37 10.72
N ASN A 377 -14.45 1.33 11.40
CA ASN A 377 -14.22 1.06 12.83
C ASN A 377 -14.70 2.16 13.82
N GLU A 378 -15.61 3.05 13.38
CA GLU A 378 -16.24 4.04 14.26
C GLU A 378 -17.44 3.46 15.03
N SER A 379 -18.42 2.85 14.34
CA SER A 379 -19.59 2.22 14.95
C SER A 379 -20.19 1.06 14.16
N THR A 380 -21.22 0.42 14.72
CA THR A 380 -22.10 -0.55 14.04
C THR A 380 -23.34 0.12 13.40
N ASN A 381 -23.32 1.45 13.23
CA ASN A 381 -24.41 2.22 12.63
C ASN A 381 -23.86 3.40 11.80
N GLU A 382 -23.10 3.06 10.78
CA GLU A 382 -22.52 3.99 9.81
C GLU A 382 -23.45 4.29 8.61
N PRO A 383 -23.14 5.34 7.84
CA PRO A 383 -23.64 5.55 6.47
C PRO A 383 -23.80 4.30 5.61
N SER A 384 -24.68 4.41 4.62
CA SER A 384 -24.73 3.46 3.53
C SER A 384 -23.55 3.66 2.58
N GLY A 385 -22.98 2.55 2.11
CA GLY A 385 -22.00 2.50 1.04
C GLY A 385 -22.54 2.74 -0.38
N VAL A 386 -23.81 3.16 -0.51
CA VAL A 386 -24.56 3.33 -1.75
C VAL A 386 -23.78 3.95 -2.92
N ILE A 387 -23.94 3.33 -4.08
CA ILE A 387 -23.44 3.80 -5.38
C ILE A 387 -24.57 4.51 -6.11
N ARG A 388 -24.29 5.67 -6.71
CA ARG A 388 -25.31 6.48 -7.41
C ARG A 388 -24.83 6.91 -8.77
N ALA A 389 -25.72 6.84 -9.74
CA ALA A 389 -25.52 7.36 -11.09
C ALA A 389 -26.38 8.60 -11.31
N PHE A 390 -25.74 9.69 -11.68
CA PHE A 390 -26.41 10.93 -12.07
C PHE A 390 -26.24 11.16 -13.56
N ASP A 391 -27.22 11.80 -14.19
CA ASP A 391 -27.11 12.27 -15.57
C ASP A 391 -25.92 13.23 -15.69
N VAL A 392 -25.06 12.99 -16.69
CA VAL A 392 -23.79 13.70 -16.86
C VAL A 392 -23.96 15.13 -17.41
N HIS A 393 -25.18 15.52 -17.77
CA HIS A 393 -25.53 16.84 -18.27
C HIS A 393 -26.13 17.71 -17.18
N ASP A 394 -27.20 17.26 -16.53
CA ASP A 394 -27.96 18.06 -15.55
C ASP A 394 -27.88 17.56 -14.09
N GLY A 395 -27.21 16.43 -13.82
CA GLY A 395 -26.99 15.93 -12.47
C GLY A 395 -28.21 15.36 -11.75
N HIS A 396 -29.33 15.08 -12.43
CA HIS A 396 -30.44 14.35 -11.79
C HIS A 396 -30.06 12.90 -11.49
N LEU A 397 -30.55 12.35 -10.38
CA LEU A 397 -30.30 10.95 -9.99
C LEU A 397 -31.09 10.01 -10.90
N VAL A 398 -30.37 9.14 -11.64
CA VAL A 398 -30.96 8.17 -12.58
C VAL A 398 -31.23 6.84 -11.88
N TRP A 399 -30.24 6.31 -11.16
CA TRP A 399 -30.38 5.09 -10.36
C TRP A 399 -29.44 5.10 -9.15
N ASN A 400 -29.76 4.26 -8.16
CA ASN A 400 -28.92 3.94 -7.01
C ASN A 400 -28.71 2.43 -6.90
N TRP A 401 -27.59 1.99 -6.35
CA TRP A 401 -27.37 0.60 -5.96
C TRP A 401 -26.82 0.53 -4.54
N ASP A 402 -27.50 -0.22 -3.68
CA ASP A 402 -27.17 -0.41 -2.28
C ASP A 402 -27.10 -1.91 -1.99
N ALA A 403 -25.97 -2.39 -1.49
CA ALA A 403 -25.73 -3.79 -1.17
C ALA A 403 -26.75 -4.38 -0.17
N GLY A 404 -27.43 -3.52 0.61
CA GLY A 404 -28.53 -3.92 1.49
C GLY A 404 -29.86 -4.22 0.78
N ASN A 405 -30.14 -3.54 -0.34
CA ASN A 405 -31.36 -3.70 -1.15
C ASN A 405 -31.00 -3.68 -2.67
N PRO A 406 -30.24 -4.67 -3.17
CA PRO A 406 -29.54 -4.60 -4.46
C PRO A 406 -30.46 -4.63 -5.69
N ASP A 407 -31.74 -4.99 -5.52
CA ASP A 407 -32.75 -5.04 -6.58
C ASP A 407 -33.58 -3.74 -6.68
N GLU A 408 -33.53 -2.86 -5.66
CA GLU A 408 -34.28 -1.60 -5.60
C GLU A 408 -33.44 -0.45 -6.22
N THR A 409 -33.30 -0.46 -7.56
CA THR A 409 -32.39 0.49 -8.22
C THR A 409 -32.98 1.87 -8.53
N ALA A 410 -34.29 2.04 -8.36
CA ALA A 410 -34.95 3.33 -8.57
C ALA A 410 -34.56 4.36 -7.48
N PRO A 411 -34.49 5.67 -7.82
CA PRO A 411 -34.29 6.74 -6.85
C PRO A 411 -35.24 6.66 -5.65
N LEU A 412 -34.68 6.71 -4.43
CA LEU A 412 -35.48 6.69 -3.21
C LEU A 412 -36.50 7.83 -3.13
N ALA A 413 -37.69 7.53 -2.61
CA ALA A 413 -38.69 8.54 -2.26
C ALA A 413 -38.20 9.47 -1.13
N GLU A 414 -38.71 10.71 -1.12
CA GLU A 414 -38.33 11.71 -0.13
C GLU A 414 -38.51 11.22 1.32
N GLY A 415 -37.53 11.52 2.18
CA GLY A 415 -37.52 11.09 3.59
C GLY A 415 -37.12 9.63 3.83
N LYS A 416 -36.88 8.82 2.79
CA LYS A 416 -36.26 7.50 2.93
C LYS A 416 -34.73 7.62 3.05
N THR A 417 -34.13 6.61 3.66
CA THR A 417 -32.67 6.46 3.76
C THR A 417 -32.23 5.12 3.21
N TYR A 418 -31.03 5.07 2.64
CA TYR A 418 -30.36 3.84 2.25
C TYR A 418 -30.01 2.98 3.47
N THR A 419 -29.63 1.72 3.22
CA THR A 419 -29.29 0.74 4.25
C THR A 419 -28.04 1.18 5.00
N ARG A 420 -28.19 1.44 6.30
CA ARG A 420 -27.06 1.70 7.21
C ARG A 420 -26.07 0.53 7.17
N ASN A 421 -24.79 0.81 7.37
CA ASN A 421 -23.74 -0.22 7.45
C ASN A 421 -23.55 -1.07 6.17
N SER A 422 -24.08 -0.68 5.00
CA SER A 422 -23.85 -1.44 3.77
C SER A 422 -22.44 -1.20 3.19
N PRO A 423 -21.76 -2.22 2.63
CA PRO A 423 -20.41 -2.10 2.06
C PRO A 423 -20.25 -0.97 1.05
N ASN A 424 -19.15 -0.23 1.16
CA ASN A 424 -18.89 0.98 0.39
C ASN A 424 -18.05 0.74 -0.87
N MET A 425 -17.90 1.77 -1.71
CA MET A 425 -16.86 1.86 -2.74
C MET A 425 -16.13 3.19 -2.55
N TRP A 426 -15.06 3.16 -1.76
CA TRP A 426 -14.21 4.32 -1.52
C TRP A 426 -13.18 4.56 -2.64
N SER A 427 -12.93 3.54 -3.46
CA SER A 427 -11.91 3.50 -4.51
C SER A 427 -12.49 3.80 -5.90
N LEU A 428 -11.93 3.18 -6.95
CA LEU A 428 -12.18 3.48 -8.36
C LEU A 428 -12.91 2.32 -9.04
N ALA A 429 -13.99 2.61 -9.75
CA ALA A 429 -14.64 1.65 -10.64
C ALA A 429 -13.93 1.56 -12.01
N SER A 430 -14.35 0.60 -12.82
CA SER A 430 -14.00 0.52 -14.25
C SER A 430 -15.24 0.26 -15.11
N VAL A 431 -15.23 0.72 -16.37
CA VAL A 431 -16.41 0.71 -17.25
C VAL A 431 -16.09 0.04 -18.58
N ASP A 432 -16.95 -0.87 -19.03
CA ASP A 432 -16.99 -1.38 -20.41
C ASP A 432 -18.35 -1.07 -21.04
N GLU A 433 -18.44 0.10 -21.69
CA GLU A 433 -19.66 0.55 -22.38
C GLU A 433 -20.10 -0.41 -23.49
N LYS A 434 -19.18 -1.16 -24.11
CA LYS A 434 -19.52 -2.15 -25.17
C LYS A 434 -20.29 -3.34 -24.59
N LEU A 435 -20.07 -3.65 -23.31
CA LEU A 435 -20.82 -4.67 -22.57
C LEU A 435 -22.01 -4.09 -21.79
N GLY A 436 -22.10 -2.75 -21.68
CA GLY A 436 -23.06 -2.06 -20.82
C GLY A 436 -22.80 -2.29 -19.33
N LEU A 437 -21.54 -2.50 -18.92
CA LEU A 437 -21.17 -2.91 -17.56
C LEU A 437 -20.24 -1.93 -16.84
N ILE A 438 -20.50 -1.70 -15.56
CA ILE A 438 -19.58 -1.07 -14.60
C ILE A 438 -19.16 -2.08 -13.52
N TYR A 439 -17.89 -2.04 -13.14
CA TYR A 439 -17.27 -2.94 -12.18
C TYR A 439 -16.83 -2.18 -10.93
N LEU A 440 -17.38 -2.58 -9.80
CA LEU A 440 -17.28 -1.92 -8.50
C LEU A 440 -16.47 -2.80 -7.54
N PRO A 441 -15.27 -2.39 -7.11
CA PRO A 441 -14.54 -3.07 -6.05
C PRO A 441 -15.06 -2.58 -4.68
N LEU A 442 -15.42 -3.50 -3.77
CA LEU A 442 -16.18 -3.16 -2.56
C LEU A 442 -15.40 -3.29 -1.23
N GLY A 443 -15.79 -2.40 -0.32
CA GLY A 443 -15.48 -2.33 1.11
C GLY A 443 -16.03 -3.49 1.94
N ASN A 444 -16.01 -3.31 3.26
CA ASN A 444 -16.66 -4.18 4.24
C ASN A 444 -17.91 -3.50 4.85
N GLN A 445 -18.73 -4.30 5.54
CA GLN A 445 -19.61 -3.76 6.58
C GLN A 445 -18.77 -3.51 7.84
N MET A 446 -18.82 -2.28 8.38
CA MET A 446 -18.13 -1.88 9.60
C MET A 446 -18.80 -2.45 10.87
N PRO A 447 -18.05 -2.66 11.97
CA PRO A 447 -16.59 -2.66 12.07
C PRO A 447 -15.94 -3.85 11.37
N ASP A 448 -14.70 -3.69 10.91
CA ASP A 448 -14.02 -4.74 10.14
C ASP A 448 -13.69 -5.95 11.00
N GLN A 449 -13.04 -5.73 12.15
CA GLN A 449 -12.49 -6.79 13.02
C GLN A 449 -13.53 -7.49 13.92
N TRP A 450 -14.83 -7.23 13.73
CA TRP A 450 -15.91 -7.97 14.40
C TRP A 450 -17.15 -8.04 13.50
N GLY A 451 -17.51 -9.25 13.08
CA GLY A 451 -18.53 -9.53 12.07
C GLY A 451 -19.87 -10.01 12.61
N GLY A 452 -20.05 -10.05 13.93
CA GLY A 452 -21.19 -10.70 14.57
C GLY A 452 -22.59 -10.16 14.23
N ASN A 453 -22.68 -8.98 13.62
CA ASN A 453 -23.93 -8.37 13.13
C ASN A 453 -23.97 -8.18 11.59
N ARG A 454 -23.13 -8.88 10.83
CA ARG A 454 -23.10 -8.79 9.37
C ARG A 454 -24.44 -9.16 8.75
N THR A 455 -24.92 -8.30 7.88
CA THR A 455 -26.18 -8.50 7.16
C THR A 455 -26.00 -9.51 6.02
N ALA A 456 -27.08 -10.14 5.56
CA ALA A 456 -27.02 -11.04 4.41
C ALA A 456 -26.54 -10.33 3.12
N GLY A 457 -26.78 -9.02 2.99
CA GLY A 457 -26.19 -8.20 1.93
C GLY A 457 -24.68 -8.04 2.09
N ALA A 458 -24.21 -7.71 3.31
CA ALA A 458 -22.78 -7.64 3.59
C ALA A 458 -22.06 -8.97 3.36
N GLU A 459 -22.61 -10.10 3.82
CA GLU A 459 -22.02 -11.43 3.57
C GLU A 459 -21.96 -11.80 2.08
N LYS A 460 -22.82 -11.21 1.25
CA LYS A 460 -22.82 -11.44 -0.21
C LYS A 460 -21.86 -10.53 -0.97
N PHE A 461 -21.68 -9.28 -0.53
CA PHE A 461 -21.03 -8.24 -1.34
C PHE A 461 -19.74 -7.64 -0.75
N SER A 462 -19.46 -7.82 0.56
CA SER A 462 -18.23 -7.29 1.17
C SER A 462 -16.98 -7.94 0.58
N ALA A 463 -15.87 -7.19 0.53
CA ALA A 463 -14.56 -7.68 0.07
C ALA A 463 -14.63 -8.43 -1.27
N GLY A 464 -15.33 -7.85 -2.24
CA GLY A 464 -15.62 -8.45 -3.54
C GLY A 464 -15.60 -7.46 -4.71
N THR A 465 -15.89 -7.97 -5.91
CA THR A 465 -16.22 -7.17 -7.10
C THR A 465 -17.67 -7.40 -7.49
N VAL A 466 -18.41 -6.31 -7.72
CA VAL A 466 -19.78 -6.32 -8.23
C VAL A 466 -19.81 -5.74 -9.64
N ALA A 467 -20.53 -6.38 -10.56
CA ALA A 467 -20.83 -5.84 -11.87
C ALA A 467 -22.30 -5.41 -11.96
N LEU A 468 -22.54 -4.18 -12.39
CA LEU A 468 -23.88 -3.63 -12.62
C LEU A 468 -24.09 -3.27 -14.10
N GLU A 469 -25.35 -3.28 -14.55
CA GLU A 469 -25.74 -2.63 -15.80
C GLU A 469 -25.58 -1.11 -15.69
N ILE A 470 -24.91 -0.49 -16.65
CA ILE A 470 -24.65 0.97 -16.66
C ILE A 470 -25.96 1.76 -16.64
N ASP A 471 -26.96 1.40 -17.45
CA ASP A 471 -28.16 2.21 -17.63
C ASP A 471 -29.19 2.05 -16.50
N THR A 472 -29.13 0.96 -15.73
CA THR A 472 -30.21 0.57 -14.79
C THR A 472 -29.76 0.35 -13.34
N GLY A 473 -28.44 0.27 -13.10
CA GLY A 473 -27.87 -0.09 -11.80
C GLY A 473 -28.09 -1.54 -11.37
N LYS A 474 -28.72 -2.38 -12.22
CA LYS A 474 -29.08 -3.75 -11.85
C LYS A 474 -27.87 -4.65 -11.72
N LEU A 475 -27.87 -5.49 -10.69
CA LEU A 475 -26.86 -6.51 -10.47
C LEU A 475 -26.78 -7.50 -11.64
N ARG A 476 -25.59 -7.68 -12.19
CA ARG A 476 -25.30 -8.67 -13.25
C ARG A 476 -24.55 -9.88 -12.74
N TRP A 477 -23.50 -9.64 -11.96
CA TRP A 477 -22.79 -10.67 -11.22
C TRP A 477 -22.07 -10.06 -10.02
N ASN A 478 -21.70 -10.91 -9.05
CA ASN A 478 -20.85 -10.55 -7.92
C ASN A 478 -19.86 -11.69 -7.69
N TYR A 479 -18.65 -11.36 -7.24
CA TYR A 479 -17.69 -12.34 -6.75
C TYR A 479 -17.05 -11.80 -5.46
N GLN A 480 -17.26 -12.49 -4.35
CA GLN A 480 -16.61 -12.19 -3.06
C GLN A 480 -15.26 -12.91 -2.96
N PHE A 481 -14.23 -12.21 -2.49
CA PHE A 481 -12.89 -12.78 -2.36
C PHE A 481 -12.51 -13.13 -0.92
N THR A 482 -13.10 -12.46 0.07
CA THR A 482 -12.91 -12.77 1.49
C THR A 482 -14.26 -12.97 2.16
N HIS A 483 -14.57 -14.22 2.51
CA HIS A 483 -15.79 -14.62 3.20
C HIS A 483 -15.74 -14.20 4.66
N HIS A 484 -16.76 -13.50 5.15
CA HIS A 484 -16.86 -13.02 6.53
C HIS A 484 -15.69 -12.14 7.07
N ASP A 485 -14.67 -11.78 6.27
CA ASP A 485 -13.53 -10.90 6.64
C ASP A 485 -13.07 -11.05 8.13
N LEU A 486 -13.11 -10.02 8.97
CA LEU A 486 -12.40 -9.87 10.25
C LEU A 486 -10.95 -9.36 10.14
N TRP A 487 -10.53 -8.83 8.99
CA TRP A 487 -9.13 -8.44 8.74
C TRP A 487 -8.95 -7.12 8.01
N ASP A 488 -10.02 -6.45 7.58
CA ASP A 488 -9.93 -5.25 6.72
C ASP A 488 -9.19 -5.59 5.41
N MET A 489 -9.73 -6.58 4.70
CA MET A 489 -9.29 -7.09 3.39
C MET A 489 -10.19 -6.62 2.25
N ASP A 490 -10.75 -5.40 2.35
CA ASP A 490 -11.53 -4.80 1.29
C ASP A 490 -10.78 -4.72 -0.04
N VAL A 491 -11.56 -4.54 -1.11
CA VAL A 491 -11.03 -4.42 -2.46
C VAL A 491 -10.78 -2.95 -2.77
N GLY A 492 -9.64 -2.42 -2.31
CA GLY A 492 -9.24 -1.05 -2.61
C GLY A 492 -8.83 -0.81 -4.07
N SER A 493 -8.35 -1.82 -4.81
CA SER A 493 -7.79 -1.65 -6.15
C SER A 493 -8.85 -1.47 -7.25
N GLN A 494 -8.65 -0.53 -8.18
CA GLN A 494 -9.44 -0.46 -9.42
C GLN A 494 -9.36 -1.80 -10.20
N PRO A 495 -10.48 -2.40 -10.61
CA PRO A 495 -10.47 -3.58 -11.48
C PRO A 495 -9.86 -3.22 -12.83
N THR A 496 -8.88 -3.96 -13.33
CA THR A 496 -8.26 -3.65 -14.63
C THR A 496 -8.84 -4.53 -15.73
N LEU A 497 -9.36 -3.92 -16.80
CA LEU A 497 -9.99 -4.61 -17.91
C LEU A 497 -9.00 -4.83 -19.06
N VAL A 498 -8.90 -6.06 -19.56
CA VAL A 498 -8.00 -6.42 -20.68
C VAL A 498 -8.58 -7.59 -21.47
N ASP A 499 -8.35 -7.65 -22.77
CA ASP A 499 -8.69 -8.82 -23.57
C ASP A 499 -7.51 -9.80 -23.53
N LEU A 500 -7.66 -10.88 -22.76
CA LEU A 500 -6.59 -11.79 -22.37
C LEU A 500 -6.46 -12.96 -23.36
N LYS A 501 -5.25 -13.23 -23.84
CA LYS A 501 -4.95 -14.37 -24.73
C LYS A 501 -4.78 -15.63 -23.89
N THR A 502 -5.78 -16.52 -23.93
CA THR A 502 -5.78 -17.81 -23.22
C THR A 502 -5.59 -18.98 -24.19
N ALA A 503 -5.40 -20.19 -23.66
CA ALA A 503 -5.35 -21.41 -24.48
C ALA A 503 -6.65 -21.65 -25.29
N ASP A 504 -7.80 -21.19 -24.78
CA ASP A 504 -9.12 -21.32 -25.43
C ASP A 504 -9.41 -20.16 -26.41
N GLY A 505 -8.44 -19.26 -26.64
CA GLY A 505 -8.62 -18.02 -27.40
C GLY A 505 -8.64 -16.75 -26.54
N VAL A 506 -9.04 -15.63 -27.13
CA VAL A 506 -9.10 -14.34 -26.44
C VAL A 506 -10.38 -14.25 -25.60
N LYS A 507 -10.24 -13.95 -24.31
CA LYS A 507 -11.36 -13.77 -23.36
C LYS A 507 -11.37 -12.34 -22.82
N PRO A 508 -12.54 -11.68 -22.71
CA PRO A 508 -12.64 -10.36 -22.11
C PRO A 508 -12.47 -10.49 -20.60
N ALA A 509 -11.27 -10.18 -20.10
CA ALA A 509 -10.91 -10.36 -18.69
C ALA A 509 -11.07 -9.08 -17.88
N LEU A 510 -11.31 -9.28 -16.58
CA LEU A 510 -11.12 -8.33 -15.49
C LEU A 510 -10.08 -8.93 -14.54
N ILE A 511 -9.05 -8.15 -14.22
CA ILE A 511 -8.05 -8.50 -13.22
C ILE A 511 -8.29 -7.66 -11.97
N GLN A 512 -8.55 -8.32 -10.84
CA GLN A 512 -8.78 -7.70 -9.55
C GLN A 512 -7.62 -8.01 -8.59
N PRO A 513 -6.73 -7.04 -8.32
CA PRO A 513 -5.82 -7.09 -7.19
C PRO A 513 -6.59 -6.89 -5.89
N THR A 514 -6.14 -7.53 -4.81
CA THR A 514 -6.81 -7.53 -3.50
C THR A 514 -5.82 -7.35 -2.34
N LYS A 515 -6.25 -6.80 -1.20
CA LYS A 515 -5.40 -6.61 -0.01
C LYS A 515 -4.75 -7.93 0.45
N GLN A 516 -5.49 -9.02 0.40
CA GLN A 516 -5.00 -10.38 0.65
C GLN A 516 -3.90 -10.88 -0.32
N GLY A 517 -3.67 -10.26 -1.48
CA GLY A 517 -2.54 -10.56 -2.37
C GLY A 517 -2.78 -11.60 -3.46
N SER A 518 -4.00 -12.13 -3.59
CA SER A 518 -4.44 -12.79 -4.82
C SER A 518 -4.71 -11.76 -5.92
N LEU A 519 -4.47 -12.14 -7.17
CA LEU A 519 -4.91 -11.45 -8.38
C LEU A 519 -5.98 -12.33 -9.03
N TYR A 520 -7.24 -11.96 -8.89
CA TYR A 520 -8.35 -12.70 -9.48
C TYR A 520 -8.51 -12.30 -10.94
N VAL A 521 -8.56 -13.28 -11.84
CA VAL A 521 -8.78 -13.05 -13.28
C VAL A 521 -10.10 -13.69 -13.66
N LEU A 522 -11.11 -12.85 -13.88
CA LEU A 522 -12.49 -13.24 -14.17
C LEU A 522 -12.85 -12.85 -15.60
N ASP A 523 -13.77 -13.58 -16.25
CA ASP A 523 -14.43 -13.12 -17.46
C ASP A 523 -15.39 -11.99 -17.08
N ARG A 524 -15.18 -10.80 -17.64
CA ARG A 524 -15.87 -9.59 -17.18
C ARG A 524 -17.35 -9.56 -17.59
N ARG A 525 -17.82 -10.51 -18.39
CA ARG A 525 -19.23 -10.61 -18.81
C ARG A 525 -20.13 -11.24 -17.75
N ASP A 526 -19.61 -12.22 -17.01
CA ASP A 526 -20.38 -13.08 -16.09
C ASP A 526 -19.69 -13.39 -14.75
N GLY A 527 -18.43 -12.97 -14.55
CA GLY A 527 -17.67 -13.20 -13.33
C GLY A 527 -17.05 -14.60 -13.22
N THR A 528 -17.11 -15.41 -14.29
CA THR A 528 -16.53 -16.77 -14.26
C THR A 528 -15.00 -16.74 -14.21
N PRO A 529 -14.32 -17.59 -13.42
CA PRO A 529 -12.86 -17.54 -13.31
C PRO A 529 -12.15 -17.98 -14.60
N ILE A 530 -11.26 -17.13 -15.13
CA ILE A 530 -10.33 -17.47 -16.22
C ILE A 530 -9.07 -18.13 -15.65
N VAL A 531 -8.54 -17.58 -14.55
CA VAL A 531 -7.52 -18.24 -13.72
C VAL A 531 -8.24 -19.00 -12.61
N PRO A 532 -7.89 -20.27 -12.32
CA PRO A 532 -8.56 -21.04 -11.27
C PRO A 532 -8.54 -20.34 -9.92
N ILE A 533 -9.66 -20.46 -9.21
CA ILE A 533 -9.83 -20.03 -7.82
C ILE A 533 -10.15 -21.28 -6.99
N ARG A 534 -9.54 -21.39 -5.82
CA ARG A 534 -9.73 -22.50 -4.89
C ARG A 534 -10.17 -22.00 -3.53
N GLU A 535 -11.12 -22.69 -2.94
CA GLU A 535 -11.42 -22.57 -1.51
C GLU A 535 -10.31 -23.23 -0.69
N VAL A 536 -9.62 -22.45 0.14
CA VAL A 536 -8.60 -22.94 1.06
C VAL A 536 -9.10 -22.89 2.50
N PRO A 537 -8.83 -23.90 3.35
CA PRO A 537 -9.21 -23.87 4.76
C PRO A 537 -8.63 -22.64 5.50
N ALA A 538 -9.44 -22.03 6.36
CA ALA A 538 -9.06 -20.89 7.19
C ALA A 538 -9.02 -21.25 8.69
N PRO A 539 -8.17 -20.56 9.49
CA PRO A 539 -8.22 -20.65 10.96
C PRO A 539 -9.60 -20.27 11.51
N THR A 540 -10.02 -20.97 12.57
CA THR A 540 -11.36 -20.82 13.16
C THR A 540 -11.31 -20.27 14.58
N GLY A 541 -12.49 -19.97 15.15
CA GLY A 541 -12.61 -19.56 16.55
C GLY A 541 -12.41 -18.06 16.73
N ALA A 542 -13.42 -17.30 16.28
CA ALA A 542 -13.57 -15.89 16.64
C ALA A 542 -13.93 -15.72 18.13
N VAL A 543 -14.07 -14.47 18.55
CA VAL A 543 -14.55 -14.10 19.89
C VAL A 543 -16.04 -14.41 20.09
N GLU A 544 -16.53 -14.27 21.33
CA GLU A 544 -17.94 -14.46 21.65
C GLU A 544 -18.83 -13.49 20.85
N GLY A 545 -19.97 -14.00 20.38
CA GLY A 545 -20.90 -13.25 19.54
C GLY A 545 -20.46 -13.06 18.09
N ASP A 546 -19.42 -13.77 17.64
CA ASP A 546 -18.90 -13.71 16.27
C ASP A 546 -18.56 -15.12 15.71
N HIS A 547 -18.17 -15.22 14.43
CA HIS A 547 -17.77 -16.48 13.81
C HIS A 547 -16.65 -16.33 12.76
N THR A 548 -16.33 -17.40 12.04
CA THR A 548 -15.32 -17.40 10.97
C THR A 548 -15.83 -18.24 9.81
N ALA A 549 -15.60 -17.80 8.57
CA ALA A 549 -15.82 -18.66 7.41
C ALA A 549 -14.87 -19.88 7.44
N PRO A 550 -15.32 -21.08 7.05
CA PRO A 550 -14.48 -22.30 7.10
C PRO A 550 -13.40 -22.33 6.01
N THR A 551 -13.62 -21.60 4.92
CA THR A 551 -12.69 -21.46 3.79
C THR A 551 -12.61 -20.00 3.33
N GLN A 552 -11.60 -19.72 2.52
CA GLN A 552 -11.40 -18.44 1.84
C GLN A 552 -11.00 -18.69 0.39
N ALA A 553 -11.46 -17.82 -0.52
CA ALA A 553 -11.06 -17.89 -1.92
C ALA A 553 -9.56 -17.58 -2.09
N ARG A 554 -8.91 -18.28 -3.02
CA ARG A 554 -7.51 -18.02 -3.41
C ARG A 554 -7.31 -18.25 -4.90
N SER A 555 -6.83 -17.23 -5.61
CA SER A 555 -6.44 -17.34 -7.02
C SER A 555 -5.12 -18.09 -7.18
N ASP A 556 -5.02 -18.91 -8.23
CA ASP A 556 -3.76 -19.52 -8.65
C ASP A 556 -2.71 -18.47 -9.06
N LEU A 557 -3.15 -17.30 -9.55
CA LEU A 557 -2.31 -16.13 -9.71
C LEU A 557 -2.32 -15.30 -8.41
N ASN A 558 -1.23 -15.37 -7.64
CA ASN A 558 -1.09 -14.63 -6.40
C ASN A 558 0.35 -14.20 -6.15
N LEU A 559 0.49 -13.18 -5.30
CA LEU A 559 1.76 -12.68 -4.76
C LEU A 559 1.78 -12.82 -3.23
N LEU A 560 1.17 -13.89 -2.71
CA LEU A 560 1.11 -14.18 -1.28
C LEU A 560 2.51 -14.41 -0.68
N PRO A 561 2.81 -13.88 0.51
CA PRO A 561 4.00 -14.25 1.25
C PRO A 561 3.81 -15.62 1.93
N PRO A 562 4.90 -16.33 2.29
CA PRO A 562 4.80 -17.45 3.22
C PRO A 562 4.31 -16.97 4.60
N PRO A 563 3.64 -17.82 5.40
CA PRO A 563 3.26 -17.49 6.77
C PRO A 563 4.46 -17.04 7.62
N LEU A 564 4.21 -16.15 8.57
CA LEU A 564 5.25 -15.74 9.53
C LEU A 564 5.62 -16.92 10.46
N GLU A 565 6.91 -17.01 10.74
CA GLU A 565 7.49 -17.93 11.71
C GLU A 565 8.37 -17.15 12.70
N GLU A 566 8.63 -17.72 13.87
CA GLU A 566 9.53 -17.13 14.87
C GLU A 566 10.93 -16.80 14.29
N LYS A 567 11.43 -17.64 13.36
CA LYS A 567 12.70 -17.38 12.67
C LYS A 567 12.67 -16.13 11.78
N GLY A 568 11.51 -15.77 11.24
CA GLY A 568 11.31 -14.56 10.44
C GLY A 568 11.20 -13.29 11.27
N MET A 569 11.30 -13.39 12.61
CA MET A 569 11.32 -12.23 13.48
C MET A 569 12.66 -11.50 13.40
N TRP A 570 12.58 -10.19 13.34
CA TRP A 570 13.66 -9.23 13.11
C TRP A 570 13.65 -8.14 14.18
N GLY A 571 14.30 -7.02 13.88
CA GLY A 571 14.72 -6.00 14.81
C GLY A 571 16.12 -5.55 14.44
N ALA A 572 16.53 -4.35 14.87
CA ALA A 572 17.84 -3.80 14.51
C ALA A 572 18.99 -4.47 15.29
N THR A 573 18.68 -5.06 16.46
CA THR A 573 19.64 -5.63 17.41
C THR A 573 19.20 -7.03 17.87
N PRO A 574 20.09 -7.82 18.53
CA PRO A 574 19.69 -9.08 19.17
C PRO A 574 18.57 -8.90 20.21
N PHE A 575 18.48 -7.71 20.83
CA PHE A 575 17.49 -7.40 21.87
C PHE A 575 16.12 -7.09 21.27
N ASP A 576 16.07 -6.27 20.21
CA ASP A 576 14.84 -6.07 19.43
C ASP A 576 14.29 -7.41 18.96
N GLN A 577 15.16 -8.24 18.38
CA GLN A 577 14.76 -9.54 17.85
C GLN A 577 14.22 -10.48 18.93
N MET A 578 14.87 -10.53 20.09
CA MET A 578 14.37 -11.29 21.23
C MET A 578 12.97 -10.81 21.66
N LEU A 579 12.76 -9.49 21.76
CA LEU A 579 11.48 -8.89 22.13
C LEU A 579 10.40 -9.13 21.05
N CYS A 580 10.75 -9.05 19.78
CA CYS A 580 9.86 -9.36 18.66
C CYS A 580 9.45 -10.84 18.62
N ARG A 581 10.36 -11.77 18.93
CA ARG A 581 10.02 -13.19 19.10
C ARG A 581 9.11 -13.44 20.29
N ILE A 582 9.32 -12.73 21.40
CA ILE A 582 8.44 -12.79 22.56
C ILE A 582 7.04 -12.31 22.17
N GLN A 583 6.91 -11.12 21.55
CA GLN A 583 5.62 -10.61 21.09
C GLN A 583 4.94 -11.58 20.09
N PHE A 584 5.68 -12.13 19.12
CA PHE A 584 5.16 -13.12 18.18
C PHE A 584 4.58 -14.36 18.86
N LYS A 585 5.15 -14.80 19.99
CA LYS A 585 4.66 -15.94 20.77
C LYS A 585 3.56 -15.57 21.78
N GLU A 586 3.46 -14.31 22.15
CA GLU A 586 2.36 -13.79 22.98
C GLU A 586 1.10 -13.51 22.17
N LEU A 587 1.23 -13.26 20.87
CA LEU A 587 0.12 -13.06 19.93
C LEU A 587 -0.35 -14.40 19.32
N ARG A 588 -1.62 -14.43 18.93
CA ARG A 588 -2.20 -15.53 18.15
C ARG A 588 -1.80 -15.40 16.67
N TYR A 589 -1.24 -16.46 16.08
CA TYR A 589 -1.00 -16.52 14.64
C TYR A 589 -1.05 -17.97 14.13
N GLU A 590 -2.04 -18.26 13.29
CA GLU A 590 -2.30 -19.54 12.63
C GLU A 590 -2.22 -19.41 11.08
N GLY A 591 -1.87 -18.22 10.58
CA GLY A 591 -1.77 -17.91 9.15
C GLY A 591 -2.53 -16.63 8.78
N GLN A 592 -2.70 -16.43 7.47
CA GLN A 592 -3.24 -15.20 6.86
C GLN A 592 -4.61 -14.76 7.43
N TYR A 593 -5.44 -15.74 7.80
CA TYR A 593 -6.82 -15.53 8.25
C TYR A 593 -6.98 -15.90 9.73
N THR A 594 -5.99 -15.53 10.56
CA THR A 594 -6.11 -15.69 12.03
C THR A 594 -7.11 -14.66 12.54
N PRO A 595 -8.28 -15.04 13.10
CA PRO A 595 -9.28 -14.06 13.51
C PRO A 595 -8.75 -13.17 14.65
N PRO A 596 -9.17 -11.91 14.74
CA PRO A 596 -8.91 -11.03 15.87
C PRO A 596 -9.34 -11.66 17.19
N SER A 597 -8.60 -11.36 18.27
CA SER A 597 -8.80 -12.00 19.57
C SER A 597 -8.51 -11.06 20.73
N THR A 598 -8.98 -11.41 21.93
CA THR A 598 -8.70 -10.66 23.17
C THR A 598 -7.27 -10.86 23.68
N GLN A 599 -6.59 -11.93 23.26
CA GLN A 599 -5.14 -12.10 23.41
C GLN A 599 -4.38 -11.08 22.52
N GLY A 600 -4.90 -10.83 21.33
CA GLY A 600 -4.24 -10.11 20.24
C GLY A 600 -3.79 -11.09 19.17
N SER A 601 -4.08 -10.78 17.91
CA SER A 601 -3.76 -11.62 16.75
C SER A 601 -2.85 -10.86 15.78
N LEU A 602 -1.97 -11.58 15.09
CA LEU A 602 -1.22 -11.04 13.95
C LEU A 602 -2.02 -11.18 12.65
N VAL A 603 -2.12 -10.09 11.90
CA VAL A 603 -2.69 -10.04 10.55
C VAL A 603 -1.55 -9.89 9.55
N TYR A 604 -1.38 -10.87 8.66
CA TYR A 604 -0.29 -10.87 7.67
C TYR A 604 -0.66 -11.64 6.38
N PRO A 605 -0.69 -10.99 5.20
CA PRO A 605 -0.53 -9.54 4.97
C PRO A 605 -1.50 -8.71 5.82
N GLY A 606 -1.04 -7.58 6.37
CA GLY A 606 -1.86 -6.72 7.23
C GLY A 606 -2.73 -5.74 6.44
N ASN A 607 -3.44 -4.88 7.18
CA ASN A 607 -4.47 -3.92 6.74
C ASN A 607 -4.14 -3.07 5.50
N VAL A 608 -2.88 -2.66 5.31
CA VAL A 608 -2.46 -1.91 4.10
C VAL A 608 -2.54 -2.76 2.82
N GLY A 609 -2.56 -4.08 2.97
CA GLY A 609 -2.64 -5.07 1.90
C GLY A 609 -1.34 -5.25 1.12
N VAL A 610 -1.32 -6.32 0.33
CA VAL A 610 -0.33 -6.52 -0.74
C VAL A 610 -0.58 -5.54 -1.88
N PHE A 611 -1.86 -5.33 -2.22
CA PHE A 611 -2.34 -4.31 -3.15
C PHE A 611 -3.37 -3.42 -2.46
N ASN A 612 -3.45 -2.16 -2.90
CA ASN A 612 -4.32 -1.13 -2.36
C ASN A 612 -4.83 -0.26 -3.54
N TRP A 613 -5.35 0.96 -3.31
CA TRP A 613 -5.99 1.81 -4.32
C TRP A 613 -5.19 2.07 -5.61
N GLY A 614 -3.85 2.03 -5.55
CA GLY A 614 -2.99 2.20 -6.72
C GLY A 614 -3.20 1.18 -7.84
N SER A 615 -3.70 -0.03 -7.50
CA SER A 615 -3.89 -1.16 -8.41
C SER A 615 -2.63 -1.50 -9.23
N VAL A 616 -2.80 -2.15 -10.39
CA VAL A 616 -1.74 -2.69 -11.25
C VAL A 616 -1.70 -2.01 -12.61
N SER A 617 -0.57 -2.10 -13.31
CA SER A 617 -0.46 -1.69 -14.72
C SER A 617 -0.43 -2.90 -15.62
N ILE A 618 -1.08 -2.83 -16.78
CA ILE A 618 -1.02 -3.89 -17.79
C ILE A 618 -0.49 -3.32 -19.10
N ASP A 619 0.47 -4.01 -19.72
CA ASP A 619 0.79 -3.85 -21.13
C ASP A 619 -0.06 -4.85 -21.93
N PRO A 620 -1.14 -4.39 -22.61
CA PRO A 620 -2.05 -5.27 -23.37
C PRO A 620 -1.44 -5.75 -24.69
N VAL A 621 -0.29 -5.22 -25.10
CA VAL A 621 0.45 -5.65 -26.29
C VAL A 621 1.41 -6.78 -25.91
N ARG A 622 2.17 -6.63 -24.82
CA ARG A 622 3.11 -7.66 -24.32
C ARG A 622 2.45 -8.73 -23.45
N HIS A 623 1.22 -8.53 -22.99
CA HIS A 623 0.55 -9.36 -21.97
C HIS A 623 1.39 -9.50 -20.72
N LEU A 624 1.79 -8.34 -20.19
CA LEU A 624 2.57 -8.20 -18.96
C LEU A 624 1.77 -7.37 -17.97
N LEU A 625 1.72 -7.81 -16.71
CA LEU A 625 1.27 -7.00 -15.58
C LEU A 625 2.49 -6.54 -14.78
N PHE A 626 2.61 -5.24 -14.54
CA PHE A 626 3.61 -4.61 -13.69
C PHE A 626 2.97 -4.12 -12.39
N THR A 627 3.59 -4.42 -11.25
CA THR A 627 3.04 -4.11 -9.92
C THR A 627 4.10 -3.96 -8.84
N SER A 628 3.70 -3.46 -7.67
CA SER A 628 4.55 -3.20 -6.50
C SER A 628 3.93 -3.79 -5.22
N PRO A 629 4.07 -5.11 -4.97
CA PRO A 629 3.43 -5.76 -3.83
C PRO A 629 4.12 -5.40 -2.51
N ASN A 630 3.31 -5.17 -1.47
CA ASN A 630 3.76 -4.83 -0.12
C ASN A 630 3.54 -5.99 0.88
N TYR A 631 4.38 -6.05 1.92
CA TYR A 631 4.33 -7.08 2.94
C TYR A 631 4.62 -6.48 4.32
N MET A 632 3.56 -6.09 5.03
CA MET A 632 3.65 -5.59 6.40
C MET A 632 2.71 -6.38 7.31
N ALA A 633 3.19 -6.78 8.48
CA ALA A 633 2.38 -7.39 9.53
C ALA A 633 1.79 -6.33 10.46
N PHE A 634 0.54 -6.55 10.88
CA PHE A 634 -0.19 -5.71 11.83
C PHE A 634 -0.66 -6.54 13.01
N VAL A 635 -0.89 -5.88 14.15
CA VAL A 635 -1.53 -6.47 15.33
C VAL A 635 -2.97 -5.97 15.38
N SER A 636 -3.92 -6.88 15.59
CA SER A 636 -5.31 -6.57 15.91
C SER A 636 -5.70 -7.23 17.23
N LYS A 637 -6.00 -6.43 18.25
CA LYS A 637 -6.40 -6.90 19.57
C LYS A 637 -7.78 -6.38 19.94
N LEU A 638 -8.74 -7.28 20.10
CA LEU A 638 -10.07 -6.93 20.59
C LEU A 638 -10.02 -6.66 22.09
N VAL A 639 -10.69 -5.61 22.54
CA VAL A 639 -10.78 -5.22 23.94
C VAL A 639 -12.26 -5.16 24.33
N PRO A 640 -12.72 -5.93 25.33
CA PRO A 640 -14.10 -5.88 25.80
C PRO A 640 -14.51 -4.43 26.13
N ARG A 641 -15.73 -4.03 25.77
CA ARG A 641 -16.21 -2.64 25.92
C ARG A 641 -15.95 -2.04 27.31
N ALA A 642 -16.08 -2.85 28.36
CA ALA A 642 -15.91 -2.45 29.75
C ALA A 642 -14.44 -2.23 30.18
N GLU A 643 -13.48 -2.71 29.39
CA GLU A 643 -12.03 -2.65 29.67
C GLU A 643 -11.31 -1.54 28.87
N VAL A 644 -12.02 -0.83 27.98
CA VAL A 644 -11.46 0.28 27.20
C VAL A 644 -11.09 1.44 28.13
N ALA A 645 -9.81 1.81 28.14
CA ALA A 645 -9.31 2.85 29.04
C ALA A 645 -9.90 4.23 28.70
N ALA A 646 -10.25 4.98 29.75
CA ALA A 646 -10.76 6.34 29.59
C ALA A 646 -9.71 7.25 28.92
N GLY A 647 -10.07 7.88 27.80
CA GLY A 647 -9.18 8.75 27.04
C GLY A 647 -8.34 8.05 25.95
N SER A 648 -8.52 6.75 25.73
CA SER A 648 -8.07 6.06 24.51
C SER A 648 -8.61 6.73 23.24
N LYS A 649 -7.82 6.76 22.16
CA LYS A 649 -8.14 7.45 20.90
C LYS A 649 -7.65 6.69 19.68
N ARG A 650 -8.31 6.94 18.55
CA ARG A 650 -7.83 6.68 17.18
C ARG A 650 -6.61 7.57 16.89
N GLU A 651 -5.60 7.02 16.22
CA GLU A 651 -4.43 7.77 15.73
C GLU A 651 -4.48 7.93 14.21
N SER A 652 -4.89 6.86 13.51
CA SER A 652 -5.20 6.81 12.07
C SER A 652 -6.27 5.74 11.82
N GLU A 653 -6.59 5.42 10.56
CA GLU A 653 -7.48 4.27 10.26
C GLU A 653 -6.85 2.92 10.65
N THR A 654 -5.51 2.84 10.74
CA THR A 654 -4.76 1.59 10.98
C THR A 654 -3.94 1.58 12.29
N SER A 655 -4.05 2.64 13.12
CA SER A 655 -3.34 2.77 14.40
C SER A 655 -4.20 3.38 15.50
N GLY A 656 -3.98 2.91 16.73
CA GLY A 656 -4.63 3.39 17.94
C GLY A 656 -5.80 2.51 18.38
N VAL A 657 -6.70 3.09 19.17
CA VAL A 657 -7.91 2.42 19.67
C VAL A 657 -9.10 2.86 18.83
N GLN A 658 -9.61 1.95 17.99
CA GLN A 658 -10.83 2.19 17.23
C GLN A 658 -12.06 1.89 18.10
N PRO A 659 -13.05 2.80 18.17
CA PRO A 659 -14.14 2.67 19.12
C PRO A 659 -15.11 1.53 18.79
N ASN A 660 -15.43 1.23 17.53
CA ASN A 660 -16.42 0.19 17.16
C ASN A 660 -17.75 0.34 17.94
N THR A 661 -18.23 1.57 18.17
CA THR A 661 -19.39 1.87 19.03
C THR A 661 -20.62 1.02 18.66
N GLY A 662 -21.20 0.32 19.63
CA GLY A 662 -22.31 -0.62 19.42
C GLY A 662 -21.87 -2.10 19.30
N ALA A 663 -20.61 -2.37 18.98
CA ALA A 663 -20.03 -3.71 19.07
C ALA A 663 -19.59 -4.03 20.53
N PRO A 664 -19.61 -5.32 20.94
CA PRO A 664 -19.15 -5.75 22.28
C PRO A 664 -17.66 -5.51 22.54
N TYR A 665 -16.86 -5.30 21.49
CA TYR A 665 -15.42 -5.04 21.54
C TYR A 665 -15.07 -3.72 20.85
N ALA A 666 -14.11 -2.98 21.43
CA ALA A 666 -13.25 -2.07 20.68
C ALA A 666 -12.08 -2.87 20.07
N VAL A 667 -11.30 -2.26 19.17
CA VAL A 667 -10.07 -2.88 18.66
C VAL A 667 -8.87 -1.94 18.82
N ILE A 668 -7.75 -2.50 19.29
CA ILE A 668 -6.44 -1.85 19.25
C ILE A 668 -5.70 -2.38 18.02
N MET A 669 -5.27 -1.45 17.17
CA MET A 669 -4.55 -1.75 15.93
C MET A 669 -3.22 -1.01 15.92
N HIS A 670 -2.19 -1.63 15.38
CA HIS A 670 -0.92 -0.97 15.04
C HIS A 670 -0.06 -1.87 14.12
N PRO A 671 0.91 -1.31 13.37
CA PRO A 671 1.97 -2.09 12.72
C PRO A 671 2.73 -2.96 13.74
N PHE A 672 3.22 -4.12 13.31
CA PHE A 672 3.94 -5.04 14.20
C PHE A 672 5.39 -4.61 14.43
N MET A 673 5.61 -3.82 15.49
CA MET A 673 6.87 -3.16 15.82
C MET A 673 7.46 -3.63 17.17
N SER A 674 8.78 -3.47 17.33
CA SER A 674 9.46 -3.59 18.62
C SER A 674 9.08 -2.41 19.53
N PRO A 675 9.29 -2.50 20.86
CA PRO A 675 9.09 -1.37 21.77
C PRO A 675 9.96 -0.13 21.46
N PHE A 676 10.91 -0.25 20.53
CA PHE A 676 11.78 0.84 20.05
C PHE A 676 11.37 1.35 18.64
N GLY A 677 10.22 0.92 18.11
CA GLY A 677 9.69 1.37 16.83
C GLY A 677 10.31 0.73 15.59
N VAL A 678 11.00 -0.40 15.74
CA VAL A 678 11.60 -1.15 14.60
C VAL A 678 10.66 -2.28 14.16
N PRO A 679 10.41 -2.51 12.86
CA PRO A 679 9.56 -3.63 12.42
C PRO A 679 10.00 -4.98 12.99
N CYS A 680 9.06 -5.73 13.55
CA CYS A 680 9.33 -7.07 14.09
C CYS A 680 9.38 -8.15 13.00
N GLN A 681 8.80 -7.90 11.83
CA GLN A 681 8.93 -8.76 10.66
C GLN A 681 10.23 -8.46 9.89
N ALA A 682 10.96 -9.49 9.47
CA ALA A 682 12.12 -9.32 8.58
C ALA A 682 11.76 -8.66 7.23
N PRO A 683 12.62 -7.77 6.71
CA PRO A 683 12.50 -7.23 5.35
C PRO A 683 12.75 -8.32 4.29
N ALA A 684 12.37 -8.12 3.02
CA ALA A 684 11.82 -6.90 2.43
C ALA A 684 10.30 -6.77 2.59
N TRP A 685 9.85 -5.54 2.82
CA TRP A 685 8.44 -5.16 2.99
C TRP A 685 7.81 -4.58 1.72
N GLY A 686 8.59 -4.38 0.65
CA GLY A 686 8.11 -3.91 -0.65
C GLY A 686 9.01 -4.33 -1.81
N TYR A 687 8.39 -4.70 -2.92
CA TYR A 687 9.04 -5.21 -4.13
C TYR A 687 8.47 -4.53 -5.38
N VAL A 688 9.11 -4.69 -6.53
CA VAL A 688 8.48 -4.59 -7.86
C VAL A 688 8.39 -5.98 -8.46
N ALA A 689 7.33 -6.26 -9.22
CA ALA A 689 7.10 -7.55 -9.86
C ALA A 689 6.54 -7.42 -11.29
N GLY A 690 6.94 -8.34 -12.15
CA GLY A 690 6.39 -8.55 -13.49
C GLY A 690 5.71 -9.91 -13.59
N ILE A 691 4.51 -9.94 -14.13
CA ILE A 691 3.70 -11.15 -14.33
C ILE A 691 3.39 -11.32 -15.81
N ASP A 692 3.76 -12.48 -16.37
CA ASP A 692 3.29 -12.92 -17.68
C ASP A 692 1.82 -13.34 -17.57
N LEU A 693 0.93 -12.59 -18.22
CA LEU A 693 -0.51 -12.86 -18.20
C LEU A 693 -0.91 -14.06 -19.08
N THR A 694 -0.13 -14.38 -20.12
CA THR A 694 -0.39 -15.55 -20.99
C THR A 694 -0.12 -16.88 -20.28
N THR A 695 0.82 -16.90 -19.32
CA THR A 695 1.14 -18.09 -18.52
C THR A 695 0.69 -17.99 -17.06
N SER A 696 0.17 -16.83 -16.64
CA SER A 696 -0.22 -16.51 -15.26
C SER A 696 0.90 -16.77 -14.24
N LYS A 697 2.12 -16.30 -14.54
CA LYS A 697 3.31 -16.51 -13.69
C LYS A 697 4.07 -15.21 -13.43
N VAL A 698 4.56 -15.07 -12.19
CA VAL A 698 5.56 -14.05 -11.84
C VAL A 698 6.85 -14.40 -12.56
N VAL A 699 7.27 -13.58 -13.53
CA VAL A 699 8.50 -13.79 -14.32
C VAL A 699 9.72 -13.16 -13.66
N TRP A 700 9.54 -12.07 -12.92
CA TRP A 700 10.58 -11.44 -12.12
C TRP A 700 10.00 -10.69 -10.92
N LYS A 701 10.81 -10.55 -9.86
CA LYS A 701 10.45 -9.83 -8.63
C LYS A 701 11.70 -9.37 -7.88
N HIS A 702 11.84 -8.05 -7.64
CA HIS A 702 13.03 -7.44 -7.03
C HIS A 702 12.65 -6.53 -5.86
N LYS A 703 13.53 -6.38 -4.86
CA LYS A 703 13.29 -5.49 -3.71
C LYS A 703 13.21 -4.03 -4.18
N ASN A 704 12.28 -3.25 -3.63
CA ASN A 704 12.05 -1.86 -4.07
C ASN A 704 12.33 -0.83 -2.97
N GLY A 705 13.15 0.17 -3.27
CA GLY A 705 13.46 1.28 -2.37
C GLY A 705 14.42 0.95 -1.22
N THR A 706 14.74 1.98 -0.44
CA THR A 706 15.86 1.99 0.51
C THR A 706 15.50 2.52 1.89
N SER A 707 16.33 2.26 2.89
CA SER A 707 16.17 2.76 4.27
C SER A 707 16.40 4.28 4.46
N ARG A 708 16.67 5.04 3.38
CA ARG A 708 17.23 6.40 3.45
C ARG A 708 16.42 7.38 4.29
N ASP A 709 15.10 7.31 4.22
CA ASP A 709 14.17 8.22 4.88
C ASP A 709 13.33 7.54 5.98
N SER A 710 13.68 6.30 6.31
CA SER A 710 13.02 5.47 7.34
C SER A 710 13.99 5.06 8.47
N SER A 711 15.14 5.73 8.56
CA SER A 711 16.21 5.47 9.52
C SER A 711 16.72 6.78 10.13
N PRO A 712 17.11 6.82 11.42
CA PRO A 712 17.72 8.01 12.04
C PRO A 712 19.00 8.49 11.35
N VAL A 713 19.68 7.63 10.60
CA VAL A 713 20.85 7.97 9.79
C VAL A 713 20.50 7.77 8.31
N PRO A 714 20.64 8.79 7.43
CA PRO A 714 20.10 8.77 6.07
C PRO A 714 20.94 7.96 5.07
N ILE A 715 21.21 6.69 5.40
CA ILE A 715 21.91 5.72 4.55
C ILE A 715 20.86 4.93 3.77
N GLY A 716 20.95 4.97 2.44
CA GLY A 716 20.04 4.25 1.54
C GLY A 716 20.47 2.81 1.29
N LEU A 717 20.25 1.92 2.26
CA LEU A 717 20.47 0.48 2.07
C LEU A 717 19.26 -0.14 1.34
N PRO A 718 19.45 -1.06 0.36
CA PRO A 718 18.38 -1.68 -0.42
C PRO A 718 17.66 -2.76 0.42
N ILE A 719 16.82 -2.29 1.34
CA ILE A 719 16.08 -3.12 2.28
C ILE A 719 14.73 -3.60 1.72
N GLY A 720 14.19 -2.92 0.70
CA GLY A 720 12.82 -3.15 0.23
C GLY A 720 11.80 -2.54 1.18
N VAL A 721 11.44 -1.28 0.94
CA VAL A 721 10.48 -0.51 1.77
C VAL A 721 9.09 -0.54 1.15
N PRO A 722 8.03 -0.37 1.96
CA PRO A 722 6.67 -0.25 1.44
C PRO A 722 6.52 0.89 0.43
N SER A 723 5.54 0.71 -0.46
CA SER A 723 5.15 1.65 -1.51
C SER A 723 3.63 1.79 -1.52
N MET A 724 3.14 3.02 -1.56
CA MET A 724 1.70 3.29 -1.69
C MET A 724 1.47 4.30 -2.82
N GLY A 725 0.59 3.95 -3.75
CA GLY A 725 0.49 4.59 -5.07
C GLY A 725 0.47 3.54 -6.17
N GLY A 726 -0.07 3.88 -7.34
CA GLY A 726 -0.07 3.00 -8.49
C GLY A 726 1.23 3.07 -9.28
N SER A 727 1.32 2.17 -10.27
CA SER A 727 2.35 2.18 -11.31
C SER A 727 1.77 2.69 -12.63
N MET A 728 2.62 2.87 -13.65
CA MET A 728 2.18 2.90 -15.05
C MET A 728 3.19 2.18 -15.95
N VAL A 729 2.80 1.76 -17.15
CA VAL A 729 3.70 1.18 -18.16
C VAL A 729 3.57 1.87 -19.51
N THR A 730 4.63 1.81 -20.33
CA THR A 730 4.69 2.42 -21.67
C THR A 730 4.94 1.39 -22.77
N ALA A 731 4.43 1.65 -23.98
CA ALA A 731 4.76 0.89 -25.18
C ALA A 731 6.28 0.83 -25.44
N GLY A 732 7.02 1.86 -25.01
CA GLY A 732 8.48 1.93 -25.07
C GLY A 732 9.23 0.91 -24.19
N GLY A 733 8.53 0.07 -23.41
CA GLY A 733 9.15 -0.98 -22.58
C GLY A 733 9.59 -0.50 -21.20
N VAL A 734 8.98 0.56 -20.67
CA VAL A 734 9.34 1.15 -19.37
C VAL A 734 8.15 1.19 -18.42
N GLY A 735 8.35 0.71 -17.20
CA GLY A 735 7.41 0.87 -16.08
C GLY A 735 7.86 1.99 -15.15
N PHE A 736 6.94 2.84 -14.70
CA PHE A 736 7.20 3.90 -13.72
C PHE A 736 6.45 3.66 -12.42
N LEU A 737 7.07 4.05 -11.31
CA LEU A 737 6.52 3.91 -9.97
C LEU A 737 7.10 4.97 -9.03
N SER A 738 6.26 5.50 -8.15
CA SER A 738 6.64 6.36 -7.02
C SER A 738 6.15 5.75 -5.71
N GLY A 739 5.82 6.54 -4.69
CA GLY A 739 5.13 6.07 -3.49
C GLY A 739 5.99 5.31 -2.47
N THR A 740 7.25 4.97 -2.78
CA THR A 740 8.19 4.38 -1.82
C THR A 740 8.54 5.35 -0.69
N LEU A 741 8.79 4.82 0.51
CA LEU A 741 9.11 5.66 1.69
C LEU A 741 10.38 6.52 1.50
N ASP A 742 11.31 6.10 0.64
CA ASP A 742 12.54 6.84 0.31
C ASP A 742 12.39 7.96 -0.73
N GLN A 743 11.14 8.31 -1.09
CA GLN A 743 10.80 9.54 -1.82
C GLN A 743 11.48 9.64 -3.21
N TYR A 744 11.50 8.56 -3.99
CA TYR A 744 11.94 8.58 -5.39
C TYR A 744 10.76 8.30 -6.33
N ILE A 745 10.82 8.88 -7.53
CA ILE A 745 10.22 8.26 -8.71
C ILE A 745 11.28 7.37 -9.37
N ARG A 746 10.89 6.18 -9.80
CA ARG A 746 11.74 5.17 -10.44
C ARG A 746 11.17 4.75 -11.78
N ALA A 747 12.06 4.29 -12.64
CA ALA A 747 11.73 3.67 -13.90
C ALA A 747 12.47 2.33 -14.05
N TYR A 748 11.77 1.34 -14.59
CA TYR A 748 12.23 -0.04 -14.71
C TYR A 748 12.09 -0.54 -16.14
N ASP A 749 12.98 -1.43 -16.52
CA ASP A 749 12.79 -2.29 -17.68
C ASP A 749 11.62 -3.25 -17.38
N VAL A 750 10.57 -3.23 -18.19
CA VAL A 750 9.40 -4.09 -17.95
C VAL A 750 9.69 -5.56 -18.26
N ASN A 751 10.71 -5.86 -19.07
CA ASN A 751 11.04 -7.22 -19.44
C ASN A 751 11.67 -8.00 -18.29
N ASN A 752 12.51 -7.37 -17.45
CA ASN A 752 13.27 -8.04 -16.37
C ASN A 752 13.28 -7.33 -15.00
N GLY A 753 12.62 -6.18 -14.87
CA GLY A 753 12.44 -5.45 -13.61
C GLY A 753 13.65 -4.64 -13.13
N LYS A 754 14.70 -4.50 -13.94
CA LYS A 754 15.89 -3.72 -13.59
C LYS A 754 15.56 -2.23 -13.42
N GLU A 755 15.97 -1.62 -12.31
CA GLU A 755 15.94 -0.15 -12.13
C GLU A 755 16.89 0.50 -13.17
N LEU A 756 16.33 1.33 -14.07
CA LEU A 756 17.07 1.99 -15.15
C LEU A 756 17.37 3.47 -14.83
N TRP A 757 16.46 4.12 -14.10
CA TRP A 757 16.54 5.54 -13.78
C TRP A 757 15.75 5.83 -12.50
N LYS A 758 16.16 6.86 -11.75
CA LYS A 758 15.39 7.42 -10.64
C LYS A 758 15.68 8.89 -10.43
N SER A 759 14.71 9.63 -9.91
CA SER A 759 14.87 11.02 -9.47
C SER A 759 14.35 11.21 -8.05
N ARG A 760 15.09 11.98 -7.23
CA ARG A 760 14.74 12.24 -5.83
C ARG A 760 13.64 13.30 -5.78
N LEU A 761 12.49 12.92 -5.26
CA LEU A 761 11.36 13.83 -5.05
C LEU A 761 11.64 14.72 -3.83
N PRO A 762 11.02 15.91 -3.71
CA PRO A 762 11.20 16.81 -2.57
C PRO A 762 10.43 16.39 -1.30
N ALA A 763 9.49 15.46 -1.45
CA ALA A 763 8.49 14.99 -0.49
C ALA A 763 8.03 13.56 -0.89
N GLY A 764 7.10 12.96 -0.17
CA GLY A 764 6.51 11.66 -0.53
C GLY A 764 5.71 11.72 -1.84
N GLY A 765 5.88 10.71 -2.70
CA GLY A 765 5.24 10.63 -4.01
C GLY A 765 4.12 9.59 -4.04
N GLN A 766 3.25 9.55 -3.04
CA GLN A 766 2.17 8.56 -2.88
C GLN A 766 1.00 8.80 -3.84
N ALA A 767 1.31 8.95 -5.13
CA ALA A 767 0.42 9.12 -6.26
C ALA A 767 0.83 8.13 -7.37
N THR A 768 -0.03 7.93 -8.36
CA THR A 768 0.32 7.14 -9.56
C THR A 768 0.98 8.06 -10.60
N PRO A 769 2.17 7.72 -11.13
CA PRO A 769 2.75 8.46 -12.24
C PRO A 769 1.91 8.30 -13.52
N MET A 770 1.96 9.30 -14.39
CA MET A 770 1.23 9.32 -15.66
C MET A 770 2.12 9.82 -16.81
N SER A 771 1.82 9.48 -18.07
CA SER A 771 2.59 9.95 -19.24
C SER A 771 1.70 10.54 -20.34
N TYR A 772 2.17 11.63 -20.95
CA TYR A 772 1.47 12.39 -21.98
C TYR A 772 2.42 12.96 -23.05
N THR A 773 1.85 13.47 -24.13
CA THR A 773 2.58 14.26 -25.14
C THR A 773 2.32 15.75 -24.94
N GLY A 774 3.38 16.56 -24.82
CA GLY A 774 3.30 18.02 -24.77
C GLY A 774 2.90 18.64 -26.12
N LYS A 775 2.63 19.94 -26.13
CA LYS A 775 2.41 20.73 -27.37
C LYS A 775 3.68 20.80 -28.21
N ASP A 776 4.85 20.69 -27.58
CA ASP A 776 6.17 20.51 -28.20
C ASP A 776 6.40 19.12 -28.85
N GLY A 777 5.44 18.19 -28.77
CA GLY A 777 5.54 16.85 -29.33
C GLY A 777 6.47 15.89 -28.56
N LYS A 778 6.96 16.28 -27.37
CA LYS A 778 7.78 15.41 -26.51
C LYS A 778 6.90 14.58 -25.59
N GLN A 779 7.38 13.39 -25.23
CA GLN A 779 6.79 12.57 -24.17
C GLN A 779 7.25 13.08 -22.81
N TYR A 780 6.28 13.33 -21.93
CA TYR A 780 6.49 13.69 -20.54
C TYR A 780 6.06 12.52 -19.64
N VAL A 781 6.69 12.41 -18.47
CA VAL A 781 6.25 11.58 -17.33
C VAL A 781 6.06 12.51 -16.14
N LEU A 782 4.93 12.42 -15.47
CA LEU A 782 4.53 13.35 -14.41
C LEU A 782 4.11 12.60 -13.15
N VAL A 783 4.39 13.21 -11.99
CA VAL A 783 4.01 12.69 -10.67
C VAL A 783 3.62 13.84 -9.73
N VAL A 784 2.58 13.60 -8.91
CA VAL A 784 2.19 14.48 -7.79
C VAL A 784 2.95 14.05 -6.53
N VAL A 785 3.44 15.02 -5.78
CA VAL A 785 4.33 14.80 -4.64
C VAL A 785 3.81 15.58 -3.42
N GLY A 786 2.73 15.06 -2.83
CA GLY A 786 2.11 15.64 -1.63
C GLY A 786 2.55 15.04 -0.31
N GLY A 787 3.12 13.84 -0.32
CA GLY A 787 3.29 13.03 0.89
C GLY A 787 2.00 12.38 1.39
N HIS A 788 2.15 11.69 2.51
CA HIS A 788 1.12 10.86 3.14
C HIS A 788 1.33 10.84 4.66
N GLY A 789 0.38 11.41 5.41
CA GLY A 789 0.48 11.60 6.85
C GLY A 789 0.73 10.31 7.64
N SER A 790 -0.15 9.32 7.52
CA SER A 790 -0.06 8.06 8.29
C SER A 790 1.13 7.16 7.96
N LEU A 791 1.80 7.36 6.82
CA LEU A 791 3.06 6.67 6.50
C LEU A 791 4.30 7.43 7.03
N GLY A 792 4.12 8.56 7.72
CA GLY A 792 5.21 9.41 8.22
C GLY A 792 6.09 10.02 7.11
N THR A 793 5.61 9.99 5.86
CA THR A 793 6.39 10.50 4.73
C THR A 793 6.40 12.02 4.73
N LYS A 794 7.50 12.62 4.24
CA LYS A 794 7.64 14.07 4.20
C LYS A 794 6.54 14.70 3.35
N MET A 795 5.74 15.58 3.95
CA MET A 795 4.67 16.31 3.26
C MET A 795 5.21 17.36 2.27
N GLY A 796 4.42 17.65 1.25
CA GLY A 796 4.71 18.61 0.19
C GLY A 796 3.46 18.97 -0.61
N ASP A 797 3.65 19.72 -1.68
CA ASP A 797 2.56 20.24 -2.51
C ASP A 797 2.96 20.29 -4.00
N TYR A 798 3.90 19.44 -4.44
CA TYR A 798 4.52 19.61 -5.75
C TYR A 798 3.85 18.80 -6.85
N ILE A 799 3.95 19.31 -8.08
CA ILE A 799 3.73 18.53 -9.31
C ILE A 799 5.00 18.66 -10.12
N ILE A 800 5.56 17.53 -10.57
CA ILE A 800 6.86 17.48 -11.26
C ILE A 800 6.70 16.67 -12.53
N ALA A 801 7.19 17.21 -13.65
CA ALA A 801 7.22 16.53 -14.92
C ALA A 801 8.66 16.36 -15.42
N TYR A 802 8.91 15.23 -16.09
CA TYR A 802 10.20 14.83 -16.64
C TYR A 802 10.07 14.58 -18.14
N LYS A 803 11.08 14.96 -18.93
CA LYS A 803 11.19 14.60 -20.35
C LYS A 803 12.64 14.31 -20.71
N LEU A 804 12.86 13.70 -21.88
CA LEU A 804 14.22 13.48 -22.38
C LEU A 804 14.88 14.83 -22.66
N SER A 805 16.17 14.96 -22.34
CA SER A 805 16.98 16.06 -22.87
C SER A 805 17.00 16.03 -24.40
N GLU A 806 17.34 17.16 -25.00
CA GLU A 806 17.75 17.20 -26.41
C GLU A 806 19.03 16.37 -26.65
#